data_AF-A0A2E6AK00-F1
#
_entry.id   AF-A0A2E6AK00-F1
#
_cell.length_a   1.000
_cell.length_b   1.000
_cell.length_c   1.000
_cell.angle_alpha   90.00
_cell.angle_beta   90.00
_cell.angle_gamma   90.00
#
_symmetry.space_group_name_H-M   'P 1'
#
loop_
_entity.id
_entity.type
_entity.pdbx_description
1 polymer ?
#
loop_
_entity_poly.entity_id
_entity_poly.type
_entity_poly.pdbx_seq_one_letter_code
_entity_poly.pdbx_strand_id
1 'polypeptide(L)'
;MEVGLALVGVRPQLQVDDPFVGFSDQVPLLEERQQSGQAAMVTAPNKLKWFNKQSFSKQKSGDTYRIFALGGSTTYGRPYTDPTSFAGWLRELLPVADPSQKWEVINAGGISYASYRVVKVMEELAEFDPDLFVVYTGHNEFLEERTYRSVRQLPAALRNLNAILSHSRIYSAMYRLAYRNPTADRSDASQKGADLNREVKARLDQGVGPDAYQRDETLAKQVEEHFRFNLQRMIEIAQTANSEILFVTPASNLADCSPFKSQPAANESTESTAQIWKQNVEAAETALAKGDLAQAITAIEQALTADSRDASTQYLYGRILQANGEYPAAKQAFIRARDEDVCPLRAKTEVIAAVQHVSDQNGVPCVDFLRIVDQQSQHQIPGAGIFLDHVHPTVEGHRLLALAIIDQLIDQGVVQPSINWNSVAIAKITQQVESGIDERVQGEALRNLAKVLTWAGKKEEANRLALKASELLSGDDETFYLAGNALLEQRRTDEAIEQFLRALEIRPNHIEALNSLGAAYYQSGRTDEAIAAFQKVLQLDPGFVAVHNNLGLLLQGQKRYDEALKHFQEAIRINPRYAEAYNNLGVMRRGQNRLDEAFEMCQRAVEIDPQYAVAHFNIGLIRAMQGNPESAKASFGDCLRINPKYGPAYHQMGILFEGQGQIRTAVNAYRESLRHPPASRDASRRLAWILATDSDDQLRNGAVALRLIQGALKVTSDPDALMLTTLAAAQAEVGDYRRATASLEQAIQRVANSEQRTQLEIYLNRLRDGKSIRSQR
;
A
#
# COMPACT_ATOMS: atom_id res chain seq x y z
N MET A 1 -43.13 20.51 22.23
CA MET A 1 -41.99 19.58 22.22
C MET A 1 -40.88 20.07 21.28
N GLU A 2 -41.16 20.37 20.02
CA GLU A 2 -40.20 20.99 19.06
C GLU A 2 -39.45 22.21 19.61
N VAL A 3 -40.17 23.20 20.17
CA VAL A 3 -39.57 24.41 20.75
C VAL A 3 -38.66 24.08 21.95
N GLY A 4 -39.06 23.11 22.78
CA GLY A 4 -38.24 22.64 23.90
C GLY A 4 -36.95 21.94 23.43
N LEU A 5 -37.05 21.11 22.39
CA LEU A 5 -35.89 20.46 21.74
C LEU A 5 -34.96 21.48 21.08
N ALA A 6 -35.51 22.55 20.50
CA ALA A 6 -34.72 23.65 19.94
C ALA A 6 -33.92 24.40 21.03
N LEU A 7 -34.54 24.68 22.18
CA LEU A 7 -33.90 25.39 23.31
C LEU A 7 -32.74 24.58 23.94
N VAL A 8 -32.80 23.25 23.89
CA VAL A 8 -31.69 22.37 24.32
C VAL A 8 -30.73 21.98 23.18
N GLY A 9 -30.82 22.68 22.04
CA GLY A 9 -29.86 22.59 20.95
C GLY A 9 -30.03 21.40 19.99
N VAL A 10 -31.15 20.67 20.03
CA VAL A 10 -31.42 19.62 19.04
C VAL A 10 -31.79 20.27 17.71
N ARG A 11 -31.02 19.96 16.67
CA ARG A 11 -31.28 20.36 15.28
C ARG A 11 -31.96 19.22 14.52
N PRO A 12 -32.86 19.51 13.56
CA PRO A 12 -33.34 18.51 12.61
C PRO A 12 -32.18 17.77 11.92
N GLN A 13 -32.34 16.46 11.70
CA GLN A 13 -31.30 15.58 11.15
C GLN A 13 -30.86 16.04 9.76
N LEU A 14 -31.83 16.46 8.92
CA LEU A 14 -31.57 16.93 7.56
C LEU A 14 -30.81 18.26 7.47
N GLN A 15 -30.67 19.00 8.57
CA GLN A 15 -29.82 20.19 8.58
C GLN A 15 -28.32 19.87 8.64
N VAL A 16 -27.96 18.62 8.93
CA VAL A 16 -26.57 18.23 9.19
C VAL A 16 -26.09 17.13 8.24
N ASP A 17 -26.98 16.22 7.84
CA ASP A 17 -26.63 15.10 6.95
C ASP A 17 -27.78 14.79 6.00
N ASP A 18 -27.47 14.30 4.81
CA ASP A 18 -28.45 13.76 3.87
C ASP A 18 -28.45 12.23 3.95
N PRO A 19 -29.39 11.63 4.71
CA PRO A 19 -29.45 10.17 4.89
C PRO A 19 -29.85 9.44 3.59
N PHE A 20 -30.37 10.17 2.60
CA PHE A 20 -30.79 9.62 1.33
C PHE A 20 -29.78 9.88 0.20
N VAL A 21 -28.67 10.58 0.45
CA VAL A 21 -27.58 10.78 -0.53
C VAL A 21 -28.05 11.27 -1.91
N GLY A 22 -29.06 12.13 -1.93
CA GLY A 22 -29.67 12.66 -3.16
C GLY A 22 -30.73 11.75 -3.82
N PHE A 23 -31.19 10.68 -3.16
CA PHE A 23 -32.28 9.83 -3.66
C PHE A 23 -33.70 10.29 -3.29
N SER A 24 -33.84 11.38 -2.53
CA SER A 24 -35.14 11.94 -2.19
C SER A 24 -35.29 13.33 -2.77
N ASP A 25 -36.38 13.53 -3.52
CA ASP A 25 -36.76 14.81 -4.12
C ASP A 25 -37.12 15.88 -3.05
N GLN A 26 -37.25 15.46 -1.79
CA GLN A 26 -37.50 16.35 -0.64
C GLN A 26 -36.20 16.84 0.02
N VAL A 27 -35.03 16.44 -0.51
CA VAL A 27 -33.70 16.86 -0.02
C VAL A 27 -32.85 17.31 -1.21
N PRO A 28 -33.16 18.47 -1.81
CA PRO A 28 -32.51 18.96 -3.02
C PRO A 28 -31.02 19.23 -2.79
N LEU A 29 -30.23 19.17 -3.86
CA LEU A 29 -28.84 19.63 -3.90
C LEU A 29 -28.76 21.14 -3.65
N LEU A 30 -29.72 21.90 -4.18
CA LEU A 30 -29.73 23.36 -4.13
C LEU A 30 -30.91 23.89 -3.31
N GLU A 31 -30.64 24.91 -2.49
CA GLU A 31 -31.64 25.68 -1.76
C GLU A 31 -31.75 27.09 -2.34
N GLU A 32 -32.96 27.62 -2.44
CA GLU A 32 -33.17 29.03 -2.78
C GLU A 32 -32.80 29.92 -1.60
N ARG A 33 -31.97 30.93 -1.83
CA ARG A 33 -31.66 31.99 -0.87
C ARG A 33 -31.75 33.37 -1.52
N GLN A 34 -32.17 34.34 -0.71
CA GLN A 34 -32.13 35.75 -1.10
C GLN A 34 -30.69 36.25 -0.99
N GLN A 35 -30.11 36.66 -2.12
CA GLN A 35 -28.77 37.24 -2.18
C GLN A 35 -28.86 38.57 -2.91
N SER A 36 -28.52 39.66 -2.22
CA SER A 36 -28.61 41.03 -2.76
C SER A 36 -30.00 41.40 -3.31
N GLY A 37 -31.06 40.83 -2.75
CA GLY A 37 -32.45 41.09 -3.16
C GLY A 37 -32.94 40.28 -4.38
N GLN A 38 -32.14 39.34 -4.89
CA GLN A 38 -32.52 38.40 -5.95
C GLN A 38 -32.49 36.96 -5.43
N ALA A 39 -33.36 36.11 -6.00
CA ALA A 39 -33.37 34.69 -5.71
C ALA A 39 -32.17 34.00 -6.36
N ALA A 40 -31.31 33.41 -5.55
CA ALA A 40 -30.16 32.61 -5.97
C ALA A 40 -30.32 31.16 -5.50
N MET A 41 -29.85 30.23 -6.31
CA MET A 41 -29.71 28.83 -5.91
C MET A 41 -28.32 28.63 -5.31
N VAL A 42 -28.24 28.05 -4.12
CA VAL A 42 -26.97 27.76 -3.43
C VAL A 42 -26.91 26.31 -3.02
N THR A 43 -25.70 25.73 -2.97
CA THR A 43 -25.53 24.36 -2.43
C THR A 43 -26.11 24.28 -1.02
N ALA A 44 -27.01 23.31 -0.81
CA ALA A 44 -27.67 23.09 0.47
C ALA A 44 -26.63 22.76 1.57
N PRO A 45 -26.75 23.27 2.80
CA PRO A 45 -25.75 23.08 3.86
C PRO A 45 -25.44 21.61 4.18
N ASN A 46 -26.44 20.73 4.11
CA ASN A 46 -26.30 19.29 4.33
C ASN A 46 -25.60 18.56 3.16
N LYS A 47 -25.41 19.22 2.01
CA LYS A 47 -24.71 18.69 0.83
C LYS A 47 -23.26 19.15 0.76
N LEU A 48 -22.85 20.18 1.51
CA LEU A 48 -21.47 20.73 1.49
C LEU A 48 -20.39 19.72 1.91
N LYS A 49 -20.78 18.62 2.56
CA LYS A 49 -19.87 17.50 2.83
C LYS A 49 -19.43 16.77 1.56
N TRP A 50 -20.31 16.74 0.54
CA TRP A 50 -20.18 15.89 -0.65
C TRP A 50 -20.09 16.70 -1.94
N PHE A 51 -20.50 17.96 -1.94
CA PHE A 51 -20.50 18.89 -3.08
C PHE A 51 -19.74 20.17 -2.76
N ASN A 52 -19.26 20.84 -3.81
CA ASN A 52 -18.66 22.16 -3.67
C ASN A 52 -19.72 23.20 -3.31
N LYS A 53 -19.31 24.26 -2.60
CA LYS A 53 -20.16 25.43 -2.40
C LYS A 53 -20.29 26.17 -3.72
N GLN A 54 -21.51 26.26 -4.26
CA GLN A 54 -21.84 26.95 -5.49
C GLN A 54 -22.99 27.94 -5.24
N SER A 55 -23.11 28.92 -6.11
CA SER A 55 -24.16 29.94 -6.07
C SER A 55 -24.39 30.50 -7.47
N PHE A 56 -25.64 30.55 -7.92
CA PHE A 56 -26.00 31.11 -9.22
C PHE A 56 -27.44 31.66 -9.23
N SER A 57 -27.78 32.46 -10.24
CA SER A 57 -29.10 33.12 -10.29
C SER A 57 -30.20 32.10 -10.57
N LYS A 58 -31.29 32.09 -9.79
CA LYS A 58 -32.40 31.16 -10.01
C LYS A 58 -33.03 31.36 -11.40
N GLN A 59 -33.25 32.61 -11.78
CA GLN A 59 -33.66 32.99 -13.13
C GLN A 59 -32.41 33.35 -13.94
N LYS A 60 -32.21 32.64 -15.06
CA LYS A 60 -31.11 32.89 -15.99
C LYS A 60 -31.40 34.13 -16.84
N SER A 61 -30.41 35.01 -17.01
CA SER A 61 -30.56 36.13 -17.96
C SER A 61 -30.38 35.64 -19.40
N GLY A 62 -31.10 36.24 -20.34
CA GLY A 62 -31.12 35.78 -21.75
C GLY A 62 -29.78 35.88 -22.50
N ASP A 63 -28.80 36.60 -21.95
CA ASP A 63 -27.43 36.73 -22.45
C ASP A 63 -26.44 35.77 -21.77
N THR A 64 -26.89 34.92 -20.83
CA THR A 64 -26.03 33.99 -20.09
C THR A 64 -26.05 32.59 -20.71
N TYR A 65 -24.87 31.98 -20.85
CA TYR A 65 -24.69 30.57 -21.20
C TYR A 65 -24.29 29.78 -19.95
N ARG A 66 -25.17 28.90 -19.50
CA ARG A 66 -25.12 28.15 -18.24
C ARG A 66 -24.66 26.72 -18.47
N ILE A 67 -23.53 26.38 -17.85
CA ILE A 67 -22.90 25.07 -17.92
C ILE A 67 -22.96 24.40 -16.54
N PHE A 68 -23.48 23.18 -16.48
CA PHE A 68 -23.35 22.32 -15.29
C PHE A 68 -22.31 21.23 -15.53
N ALA A 69 -21.23 21.27 -14.76
CA ALA A 69 -20.22 20.23 -14.72
C ALA A 69 -20.63 19.14 -13.72
N LEU A 70 -20.81 17.92 -14.22
CA LEU A 70 -21.34 16.76 -13.51
C LEU A 70 -20.30 15.64 -13.45
N GLY A 71 -20.39 14.82 -12.40
CA GLY A 71 -19.52 13.66 -12.26
C GLY A 71 -19.25 13.25 -10.82
N GLY A 72 -18.23 12.41 -10.67
CA GLY A 72 -17.74 11.94 -9.38
C GLY A 72 -16.79 12.95 -8.71
N SER A 73 -15.93 12.42 -7.84
CA SER A 73 -14.89 13.19 -7.16
C SER A 73 -13.85 13.80 -8.11
N THR A 74 -13.70 13.24 -9.31
CA THR A 74 -12.88 13.77 -10.40
C THR A 74 -13.42 15.06 -11.01
N THR A 75 -14.67 15.44 -10.75
CA THR A 75 -15.24 16.75 -11.10
C THR A 75 -15.14 17.73 -9.94
N TYR A 76 -15.04 17.23 -8.70
CA TYR A 76 -15.01 18.04 -7.49
C TYR A 76 -13.73 18.90 -7.37
N GLY A 77 -12.59 18.38 -7.84
CA GLY A 77 -11.28 19.02 -7.71
C GLY A 77 -10.40 18.51 -6.57
N ARG A 78 -10.79 17.45 -5.83
CA ARG A 78 -9.99 16.91 -4.70
C ARG A 78 -8.62 16.37 -5.12
N PRO A 79 -7.59 16.47 -4.27
CA PRO A 79 -7.51 17.09 -2.94
C PRO A 79 -7.48 18.63 -2.99
N TYR A 80 -7.51 19.21 -4.19
CA TYR A 80 -7.63 20.64 -4.38
C TYR A 80 -9.09 21.10 -4.28
N THR A 81 -9.29 22.40 -4.50
CA THR A 81 -10.58 23.07 -4.35
C THR A 81 -11.26 23.28 -5.70
N ASP A 82 -12.53 23.64 -5.68
CA ASP A 82 -13.30 23.98 -6.89
C ASP A 82 -12.59 24.93 -7.88
N PRO A 83 -11.90 26.03 -7.46
CA PRO A 83 -11.16 26.90 -8.38
C PRO A 83 -10.13 26.19 -9.29
N THR A 84 -9.53 25.09 -8.84
CA THR A 84 -8.55 24.32 -9.60
C THR A 84 -9.15 23.08 -10.29
N SER A 85 -10.44 22.83 -10.09
CA SER A 85 -11.18 21.81 -10.86
C SER A 85 -11.29 22.24 -12.33
N PHE A 86 -11.61 21.32 -13.23
CA PHE A 86 -11.81 21.69 -14.64
C PHE A 86 -12.96 22.72 -14.80
N ALA A 87 -13.98 22.66 -13.94
CA ALA A 87 -15.05 23.65 -13.91
C ALA A 87 -14.57 25.03 -13.44
N GLY A 88 -13.60 25.07 -12.51
CA GLY A 88 -12.89 26.28 -12.12
C GLY A 88 -12.08 26.86 -13.27
N TRP A 89 -11.29 26.02 -13.97
CA TRP A 89 -10.56 26.43 -15.17
C TRP A 89 -11.48 26.96 -16.27
N LEU A 90 -12.62 26.31 -16.52
CA LEU A 90 -13.61 26.81 -17.48
C LEU A 90 -14.10 28.22 -17.13
N ARG A 91 -14.33 28.53 -15.85
CA ARG A 91 -14.73 29.88 -15.41
C ARG A 91 -13.71 30.96 -15.74
N GLU A 92 -12.43 30.61 -15.70
CA GLU A 92 -11.34 31.56 -15.98
C GLU A 92 -11.01 31.63 -17.48
N LEU A 93 -11.12 30.52 -18.20
CA LEU A 93 -10.72 30.41 -19.61
C LEU A 93 -11.82 30.88 -20.58
N LEU A 94 -13.09 30.52 -20.36
CA LEU A 94 -14.18 30.83 -21.29
C LEU A 94 -14.38 32.33 -21.53
N PRO A 95 -14.35 33.22 -20.51
CA PRO A 95 -14.50 34.67 -20.76
C PRO A 95 -13.38 35.28 -21.61
N VAL A 96 -12.22 34.64 -21.68
CA VAL A 96 -11.09 35.07 -22.53
C VAL A 96 -11.17 34.41 -23.91
N ALA A 97 -11.59 33.14 -23.96
CA ALA A 97 -11.84 32.43 -25.20
C ALA A 97 -12.93 33.14 -26.01
N ASP A 98 -14.07 33.46 -25.39
CA ASP A 98 -15.18 34.18 -26.01
C ASP A 98 -15.76 35.22 -25.03
N PRO A 99 -15.32 36.49 -25.12
CA PRO A 99 -15.81 37.57 -24.27
C PRO A 99 -17.19 38.10 -24.69
N SER A 100 -17.74 37.66 -25.83
CA SER A 100 -19.05 38.11 -26.29
C SER A 100 -20.20 37.41 -25.56
N GLN A 101 -19.90 36.26 -24.95
CA GLN A 101 -20.83 35.45 -24.19
C GLN A 101 -20.60 35.62 -22.68
N LYS A 102 -21.68 35.78 -21.92
CA LYS A 102 -21.60 35.72 -20.45
C LYS A 102 -21.68 34.25 -20.01
N TRP A 103 -20.61 33.73 -19.43
CA TRP A 103 -20.51 32.33 -19.01
C TRP A 103 -20.87 32.18 -17.54
N GLU A 104 -21.71 31.19 -17.22
CA GLU A 104 -22.02 30.78 -15.85
C GLU A 104 -21.75 29.27 -15.72
N VAL A 105 -20.62 28.90 -15.14
CA VAL A 105 -20.21 27.50 -14.99
C VAL A 105 -20.34 27.06 -13.54
N ILE A 106 -21.14 26.03 -13.31
CA ILE A 106 -21.44 25.50 -11.98
C ILE A 106 -20.82 24.11 -11.83
N ASN A 107 -20.04 23.92 -10.77
CA ASN A 107 -19.50 22.61 -10.42
C ASN A 107 -20.49 21.81 -9.55
N ALA A 108 -21.17 20.85 -10.16
CA ALA A 108 -22.08 19.92 -9.50
C ALA A 108 -21.49 18.50 -9.35
N GLY A 109 -20.16 18.37 -9.29
CA GLY A 109 -19.47 17.12 -9.01
C GLY A 109 -19.64 16.66 -7.56
N GLY A 110 -19.96 15.38 -7.36
CA GLY A 110 -20.19 14.78 -6.05
C GLY A 110 -19.11 13.77 -5.63
N ILE A 111 -18.67 13.78 -4.37
CA ILE A 111 -17.68 12.82 -3.85
C ILE A 111 -18.26 11.40 -3.82
N SER A 112 -17.58 10.46 -4.46
CA SER A 112 -18.00 9.06 -4.59
C SER A 112 -19.33 8.88 -5.35
N TYR A 113 -19.64 9.79 -6.27
CA TYR A 113 -20.83 9.68 -7.12
C TYR A 113 -20.50 8.82 -8.35
N ALA A 114 -21.33 7.80 -8.57
CA ALA A 114 -21.38 7.02 -9.81
C ALA A 114 -22.56 7.50 -10.68
N SER A 115 -22.64 7.00 -11.91
CA SER A 115 -23.59 7.43 -12.95
C SER A 115 -25.03 7.56 -12.45
N TYR A 116 -25.50 6.59 -11.67
CA TYR A 116 -26.89 6.58 -11.18
C TYR A 116 -27.22 7.70 -10.19
N ARG A 117 -26.23 8.23 -9.45
CA ARG A 117 -26.42 9.43 -8.60
C ARG A 117 -26.28 10.70 -9.42
N VAL A 118 -25.38 10.69 -10.41
CA VAL A 118 -25.23 11.80 -11.36
C VAL A 118 -26.53 12.05 -12.11
N VAL A 119 -27.23 11.00 -12.56
CA VAL A 119 -28.58 11.10 -13.15
C VAL A 119 -29.53 11.87 -12.23
N LYS A 120 -29.54 11.57 -10.92
CA LYS A 120 -30.43 12.24 -9.96
C LYS A 120 -30.09 13.72 -9.77
N VAL A 121 -28.81 14.05 -9.71
CA VAL A 121 -28.37 15.44 -9.68
C VAL A 121 -28.78 16.15 -10.97
N MET A 122 -28.60 15.51 -12.12
CA MET A 122 -28.96 16.08 -13.42
C MET A 122 -30.45 16.32 -13.59
N GLU A 123 -31.32 15.43 -13.06
CA GLU A 123 -32.77 15.63 -13.02
C GLU A 123 -33.16 16.91 -12.28
N GLU A 124 -32.53 17.18 -11.14
CA GLU A 124 -32.77 18.43 -10.40
C GLU A 124 -32.23 19.64 -11.17
N LEU A 125 -31.04 19.53 -11.75
CA LEU A 125 -30.40 20.64 -12.45
C LEU A 125 -31.08 21.01 -13.77
N ALA A 126 -31.80 20.08 -14.39
CA ALA A 126 -32.61 20.30 -15.58
C ALA A 126 -33.69 21.40 -15.38
N GLU A 127 -34.10 21.67 -14.13
CA GLU A 127 -35.11 22.69 -13.80
C GLU A 127 -34.55 24.13 -13.82
N PHE A 128 -33.24 24.31 -14.01
CA PHE A 128 -32.58 25.62 -13.92
C PHE A 128 -31.97 26.10 -15.24
N ASP A 129 -32.69 25.92 -16.35
CA ASP A 129 -32.38 26.45 -17.69
C ASP A 129 -30.91 26.19 -18.16
N PRO A 130 -30.42 24.94 -18.09
CA PRO A 130 -29.08 24.59 -18.59
C PRO A 130 -28.97 24.82 -20.11
N ASP A 131 -27.83 25.32 -20.59
CA ASP A 131 -27.49 25.25 -22.02
C ASP A 131 -26.63 24.02 -22.31
N LEU A 132 -25.75 23.65 -21.37
CA LEU A 132 -24.83 22.54 -21.54
C LEU A 132 -24.63 21.77 -20.23
N PHE A 133 -24.72 20.46 -20.33
CA PHE A 133 -24.21 19.54 -19.32
C PHE A 133 -22.86 18.95 -19.75
N VAL A 134 -21.83 19.11 -18.92
CA VAL A 134 -20.53 18.44 -19.12
C VAL A 134 -20.43 17.29 -18.13
N VAL A 135 -20.41 16.05 -18.62
CA VAL A 135 -20.49 14.85 -17.78
C VAL A 135 -19.17 14.08 -17.81
N TYR A 136 -18.47 14.03 -16.67
CA TYR A 136 -17.25 13.27 -16.45
C TYR A 136 -17.46 12.20 -15.36
N THR A 137 -17.81 10.97 -15.76
CA THR A 137 -18.21 9.88 -14.85
C THR A 137 -17.68 8.52 -15.30
N GLY A 138 -17.76 7.52 -14.41
CA GLY A 138 -17.43 6.11 -14.71
C GLY A 138 -16.45 5.46 -13.73
N HIS A 139 -15.69 6.24 -12.96
CA HIS A 139 -14.69 5.69 -12.02
C HIS A 139 -15.29 4.90 -10.85
N ASN A 140 -16.53 5.21 -10.47
CA ASN A 140 -17.17 4.75 -9.24
C ASN A 140 -18.24 3.66 -9.46
N GLU A 141 -18.38 3.13 -10.68
CA GLU A 141 -19.51 2.23 -11.01
C GLU A 141 -19.49 0.91 -10.21
N PHE A 142 -18.34 0.50 -9.69
CA PHE A 142 -18.14 -0.75 -8.95
C PHE A 142 -17.99 -0.56 -7.43
N LEU A 143 -18.08 0.67 -6.91
CA LEU A 143 -17.82 0.96 -5.50
C LEU A 143 -18.78 0.27 -4.51
N GLU A 144 -19.97 -0.11 -4.96
CA GLU A 144 -21.07 -0.54 -4.11
C GLU A 144 -21.71 -1.81 -4.66
N GLU A 145 -21.82 -2.87 -3.84
CA GLU A 145 -22.49 -4.11 -4.22
C GLU A 145 -24.00 -3.91 -4.15
N ARG A 146 -24.55 -3.25 -5.18
CA ARG A 146 -25.99 -2.96 -5.26
C ARG A 146 -26.56 -2.31 -3.98
N THR A 147 -25.80 -1.41 -3.35
CA THR A 147 -26.02 -0.83 -2.01
C THR A 147 -27.18 0.18 -1.93
N TYR A 148 -28.33 -0.16 -2.49
CA TYR A 148 -29.60 0.47 -2.11
C TYR A 148 -30.76 -0.52 -2.21
N ARG A 149 -30.55 -1.84 -2.20
CA ARG A 149 -31.68 -2.78 -2.36
C ARG A 149 -32.82 -2.44 -1.38
N SER A 150 -32.52 -2.07 -0.15
CA SER A 150 -33.45 -1.53 0.86
C SER A 150 -34.03 -0.14 0.51
N VAL A 151 -33.20 0.87 0.22
CA VAL A 151 -33.62 2.26 -0.04
C VAL A 151 -34.34 2.42 -1.38
N ARG A 152 -33.87 1.77 -2.46
CA ARG A 152 -34.55 1.69 -3.77
C ARG A 152 -35.89 0.94 -3.68
N GLN A 153 -36.00 -0.10 -2.84
CA GLN A 153 -37.25 -0.85 -2.64
C GLN A 153 -38.29 -0.12 -1.79
N LEU A 154 -37.90 0.88 -1.00
CA LEU A 154 -38.87 1.76 -0.36
C LEU A 154 -39.65 2.53 -1.43
N PRO A 155 -40.99 2.42 -1.49
CA PRO A 155 -41.82 3.21 -2.39
C PRO A 155 -41.50 4.70 -2.23
N ALA A 156 -41.48 5.45 -3.35
CA ALA A 156 -41.14 6.88 -3.34
C ALA A 156 -41.98 7.68 -2.33
N ALA A 157 -43.27 7.33 -2.16
CA ALA A 157 -44.15 7.91 -1.16
C ALA A 157 -43.64 7.74 0.28
N LEU A 158 -43.10 6.58 0.63
CA LEU A 158 -42.57 6.30 1.97
C LEU A 158 -41.20 6.96 2.20
N ARG A 159 -40.34 7.01 1.18
CA ARG A 159 -39.09 7.80 1.27
C ARG A 159 -39.37 9.28 1.48
N ASN A 160 -40.29 9.84 0.69
CA ASN A 160 -40.66 11.25 0.79
C ASN A 160 -41.37 11.56 2.12
N LEU A 161 -42.21 10.66 2.63
CA LEU A 161 -42.79 10.78 3.98
C LEU A 161 -41.70 10.79 5.07
N ASN A 162 -40.72 9.89 4.99
CA ASN A 162 -39.61 9.85 5.94
C ASN A 162 -38.70 11.08 5.85
N ALA A 163 -38.48 11.62 4.64
CA ALA A 163 -37.76 12.87 4.43
C ALA A 163 -38.52 14.08 5.02
N ILE A 164 -39.84 14.13 4.87
CA ILE A 164 -40.67 15.16 5.50
C ILE A 164 -40.58 15.05 7.03
N LEU A 165 -40.66 13.84 7.60
CA LEU A 165 -40.59 13.65 9.05
C LEU A 165 -39.22 14.01 9.64
N SER A 166 -38.14 13.81 8.89
CA SER A 166 -36.78 14.13 9.33
C SER A 166 -36.45 15.63 9.34
N HIS A 167 -37.37 16.48 8.85
CA HIS A 167 -37.35 17.93 9.09
C HIS A 167 -37.70 18.31 10.55
N SER A 168 -38.20 17.37 11.37
CA SER A 168 -38.54 17.63 12.77
C SER A 168 -37.39 17.30 13.75
N ARG A 169 -37.25 18.09 14.82
CA ARG A 169 -36.37 17.79 15.95
C ARG A 169 -36.89 16.62 16.77
N ILE A 170 -38.20 16.38 16.79
CA ILE A 170 -38.82 15.21 17.44
C ILE A 170 -38.30 13.93 16.78
N TYR A 171 -38.34 13.84 15.44
CA TYR A 171 -37.73 12.73 14.71
C TYR A 171 -36.25 12.59 15.03
N SER A 172 -35.52 13.72 15.07
CA SER A 172 -34.08 13.73 15.36
C SER A 172 -33.75 13.27 16.78
N ALA A 173 -34.60 13.61 17.75
CA ALA A 173 -34.48 13.16 19.14
C ALA A 173 -34.84 11.68 19.28
N MET A 174 -35.91 11.21 18.61
CA MET A 174 -36.28 9.80 18.56
C MET A 174 -35.21 8.96 17.90
N TYR A 175 -34.67 9.43 16.78
CA TYR A 175 -33.54 8.83 16.07
C TYR A 175 -32.33 8.74 17.00
N ARG A 176 -31.94 9.84 17.66
CA ARG A 176 -30.82 9.82 18.62
C ARG A 176 -31.05 8.90 19.83
N LEU A 177 -32.29 8.73 20.28
CA LEU A 177 -32.64 7.84 21.39
C LEU A 177 -32.63 6.37 20.98
N ALA A 178 -33.15 6.05 19.78
CA ALA A 178 -33.16 4.69 19.23
C ALA A 178 -31.74 4.17 18.93
N TYR A 179 -30.79 5.08 18.65
CA TYR A 179 -29.43 4.74 18.25
C TYR A 179 -28.34 5.20 19.24
N ARG A 180 -28.70 5.58 20.47
CA ARG A 180 -27.73 5.95 21.53
C ARG A 180 -27.14 4.69 22.18
N ASN A 181 -25.89 4.36 21.86
CA ASN A 181 -25.06 3.48 22.70
C ASN A 181 -24.44 4.33 23.84
N PRO A 182 -24.67 4.03 25.13
CA PRO A 182 -24.18 4.85 26.24
C PRO A 182 -22.69 4.65 26.60
N THR A 183 -21.95 3.77 25.91
CA THR A 183 -20.59 3.37 26.29
C THR A 183 -19.65 3.32 25.08
N ALA A 184 -19.49 4.45 24.39
CA ALA A 184 -18.47 4.60 23.34
C ALA A 184 -17.40 5.60 23.82
N ASP A 185 -16.73 5.20 24.90
CA ASP A 185 -15.35 5.57 25.15
C ASP A 185 -14.62 4.25 25.45
N ARG A 186 -13.56 3.98 24.67
CA ARG A 186 -12.74 2.74 24.58
C ARG A 186 -13.24 1.61 23.66
N SER A 187 -12.45 1.41 22.59
CA SER A 187 -12.11 0.17 21.85
C SER A 187 -13.24 -0.74 21.33
N ASP A 188 -13.17 -1.01 20.01
CA ASP A 188 -13.83 -2.05 19.23
C ASP A 188 -14.56 -3.19 19.98
N ALA A 189 -15.85 -3.40 19.65
CA ALA A 189 -16.38 -4.70 19.21
C ALA A 189 -17.91 -4.69 18.95
N SER A 190 -18.29 -5.38 17.86
CA SER A 190 -19.56 -6.08 17.61
C SER A 190 -20.83 -5.30 17.24
N GLN A 191 -21.15 -5.38 15.94
CA GLN A 191 -22.46 -5.19 15.34
C GLN A 191 -23.50 -6.18 15.90
N LYS A 192 -24.68 -5.68 16.28
CA LYS A 192 -26.01 -6.23 15.95
C LYS A 192 -27.11 -5.33 16.54
N GLY A 193 -27.90 -4.69 15.68
CA GLY A 193 -29.07 -3.89 16.07
C GLY A 193 -29.66 -3.11 14.90
N ALA A 194 -30.66 -3.70 14.25
CA ALA A 194 -31.68 -3.17 13.34
C ALA A 194 -31.36 -1.92 12.49
N ASP A 195 -31.17 -2.22 11.21
CA ASP A 195 -31.20 -1.40 10.00
C ASP A 195 -32.28 -0.32 9.93
N LEU A 196 -31.85 0.92 9.60
CA LEU A 196 -32.44 1.71 8.51
C LEU A 196 -31.71 3.02 8.14
N ASN A 197 -30.55 3.38 8.70
CA ASN A 197 -29.85 4.62 8.29
C ASN A 197 -28.31 4.60 8.46
N ARG A 198 -27.64 3.48 8.16
CA ARG A 198 -26.16 3.41 8.11
C ARG A 198 -25.60 2.69 6.87
N GLU A 199 -26.36 2.62 5.79
CA GLU A 199 -25.94 1.93 4.55
C GLU A 199 -25.19 2.81 3.54
N VAL A 200 -24.91 4.08 3.86
CA VAL A 200 -24.05 4.95 3.05
C VAL A 200 -22.60 4.79 3.50
N LYS A 201 -22.07 3.60 3.29
CA LYS A 201 -20.67 3.27 3.51
C LYS A 201 -20.19 2.53 2.28
N ALA A 202 -19.17 3.05 1.61
CA ALA A 202 -18.52 2.31 0.54
C ALA A 202 -18.13 0.93 1.09
N ARG A 203 -18.01 -0.11 0.25
CA ARG A 203 -17.57 -1.44 0.74
C ARG A 203 -16.24 -1.36 1.52
N LEU A 204 -15.44 -0.33 1.19
CA LEU A 204 -14.21 0.09 1.86
C LEU A 204 -14.38 0.60 3.31
N ASP A 205 -15.54 1.18 3.67
CA ASP A 205 -15.80 1.84 4.96
C ASP A 205 -16.36 0.90 6.05
N GLN A 206 -16.72 -0.33 5.67
CA GLN A 206 -16.88 -1.44 6.61
C GLN A 206 -15.47 -1.96 6.85
N GLY A 207 -15.06 -2.14 8.12
CA GLY A 207 -13.67 -2.37 8.54
C GLY A 207 -12.93 -3.61 7.98
N VAL A 208 -13.40 -4.17 6.87
CA VAL A 208 -12.78 -5.22 6.05
C VAL A 208 -12.08 -4.64 4.81
N GLY A 209 -12.23 -3.36 4.46
CA GLY A 209 -11.47 -2.73 3.38
C GLY A 209 -11.65 -3.40 2.01
N PRO A 210 -10.62 -3.42 1.13
CA PRO A 210 -10.66 -4.11 -0.16
C PRO A 210 -11.04 -5.60 -0.07
N ASP A 211 -10.90 -6.24 1.09
CA ASP A 211 -11.16 -7.68 1.25
C ASP A 211 -12.61 -8.07 0.99
N ALA A 212 -13.55 -7.11 1.10
CA ALA A 212 -14.96 -7.31 0.80
C ALA A 212 -15.26 -7.56 -0.70
N TYR A 213 -14.32 -7.27 -1.62
CA TYR A 213 -14.52 -7.44 -3.05
C TYR A 213 -14.13 -8.84 -3.54
N GLN A 214 -14.91 -9.43 -4.44
CA GLN A 214 -14.57 -10.69 -5.10
C GLN A 214 -14.85 -10.57 -6.60
N ARG A 215 -14.11 -11.32 -7.41
CA ARG A 215 -14.31 -11.35 -8.86
C ARG A 215 -15.67 -11.93 -9.18
N ASP A 216 -16.51 -11.13 -9.83
CA ASP A 216 -17.84 -11.53 -10.28
C ASP A 216 -18.08 -10.96 -11.69
N GLU A 217 -17.93 -11.82 -12.69
CA GLU A 217 -18.13 -11.47 -14.11
C GLU A 217 -19.59 -11.10 -14.42
N THR A 218 -20.53 -11.67 -13.66
CA THR A 218 -21.96 -11.40 -13.88
C THR A 218 -22.31 -10.01 -13.36
N LEU A 219 -21.81 -9.67 -12.16
CA LEU A 219 -21.95 -8.33 -11.61
C LEU A 219 -21.28 -7.30 -12.53
N ALA A 220 -20.08 -7.58 -13.05
CA ALA A 220 -19.38 -6.66 -13.93
C ALA A 220 -20.19 -6.29 -15.17
N LYS A 221 -20.71 -7.30 -15.89
CA LYS A 221 -21.59 -7.08 -17.05
C LYS A 221 -22.84 -6.27 -16.72
N GLN A 222 -23.48 -6.54 -15.57
CA GLN A 222 -24.66 -5.80 -15.13
C GLN A 222 -24.36 -4.33 -14.80
N VAL A 223 -23.19 -4.07 -14.19
CA VAL A 223 -22.73 -2.71 -13.92
C VAL A 223 -22.53 -1.95 -15.23
N GLU A 224 -21.89 -2.59 -16.21
CA GLU A 224 -21.67 -2.01 -17.55
C GLU A 224 -22.97 -1.72 -18.31
N GLU A 225 -23.91 -2.66 -18.33
CA GLU A 225 -25.23 -2.48 -18.97
C GLU A 225 -26.01 -1.32 -18.32
N HIS A 226 -26.01 -1.27 -17.00
CA HIS A 226 -26.68 -0.20 -16.25
C HIS A 226 -25.99 1.16 -16.44
N PHE A 227 -24.67 1.18 -16.56
CA PHE A 227 -23.93 2.40 -16.87
C PHE A 227 -24.34 2.96 -18.24
N ARG A 228 -24.41 2.12 -19.28
CA ARG A 228 -24.92 2.51 -20.62
C ARG A 228 -26.34 3.06 -20.54
N PHE A 229 -27.22 2.39 -19.79
CA PHE A 229 -28.58 2.86 -19.56
C PHE A 229 -28.61 4.26 -18.92
N ASN A 230 -27.76 4.51 -17.92
CA ASN A 230 -27.70 5.83 -17.26
C ASN A 230 -27.16 6.91 -18.20
N LEU A 231 -26.17 6.61 -19.05
CA LEU A 231 -25.70 7.56 -20.06
C LEU A 231 -26.82 7.95 -21.04
N GLN A 232 -27.60 6.98 -21.53
CA GLN A 232 -28.76 7.26 -22.38
C GLN A 232 -29.78 8.16 -21.67
N ARG A 233 -30.08 7.86 -20.40
CA ARG A 233 -31.01 8.66 -19.60
C ARG A 233 -30.52 10.10 -19.39
N MET A 234 -29.20 10.31 -19.23
CA MET A 234 -28.64 11.66 -19.17
C MET A 234 -28.89 12.44 -20.46
N ILE A 235 -28.75 11.79 -21.62
CA ILE A 235 -29.09 12.41 -22.91
C ILE A 235 -30.58 12.79 -22.96
N GLU A 236 -31.47 11.90 -22.55
CA GLU A 236 -32.92 12.16 -22.51
C GLU A 236 -33.28 13.33 -21.58
N ILE A 237 -32.62 13.44 -20.42
CA ILE A 237 -32.81 14.56 -19.49
C ILE A 237 -32.37 15.88 -20.14
N ALA A 238 -31.19 15.91 -20.78
CA ALA A 238 -30.70 17.10 -21.48
C ALA A 238 -31.65 17.53 -22.60
N GLN A 239 -32.11 16.58 -23.42
CA GLN A 239 -33.07 16.83 -24.49
C GLN A 239 -34.40 17.39 -23.96
N THR A 240 -34.91 16.82 -22.86
CA THR A 240 -36.15 17.29 -22.22
C THR A 240 -36.00 18.71 -21.66
N ALA A 241 -34.81 19.06 -21.18
CA ALA A 241 -34.48 20.40 -20.70
C ALA A 241 -34.13 21.40 -21.82
N ASN A 242 -34.16 20.99 -23.11
CA ASN A 242 -33.64 21.75 -24.25
C ASN A 242 -32.17 22.20 -24.07
N SER A 243 -31.35 21.34 -23.47
CA SER A 243 -29.92 21.54 -23.24
C SER A 243 -29.08 20.61 -24.09
N GLU A 244 -27.89 21.05 -24.45
CA GLU A 244 -26.84 20.19 -24.98
C GLU A 244 -26.21 19.35 -23.87
N ILE A 245 -25.56 18.27 -24.25
CA ILE A 245 -24.77 17.41 -23.36
C ILE A 245 -23.46 17.06 -24.04
N LEU A 246 -22.39 17.03 -23.25
CA LEU A 246 -21.05 16.66 -23.66
C LEU A 246 -20.49 15.64 -22.68
N PHE A 247 -20.04 14.50 -23.20
CA PHE A 247 -19.39 13.47 -22.40
C PHE A 247 -17.87 13.62 -22.42
N VAL A 248 -17.23 13.11 -21.38
CA VAL A 248 -15.76 13.05 -21.25
C VAL A 248 -15.34 11.62 -20.93
N THR A 249 -14.39 11.05 -21.67
CA THR A 249 -13.91 9.68 -21.41
C THR A 249 -13.11 9.61 -20.08
N PRO A 250 -13.42 8.65 -19.17
CA PRO A 250 -12.75 8.55 -17.87
C PRO A 250 -11.31 8.04 -18.00
N ALA A 251 -10.34 8.95 -17.92
CA ALA A 251 -8.91 8.63 -17.79
C ALA A 251 -8.50 8.28 -16.34
N SER A 252 -7.40 7.57 -16.15
CA SER A 252 -6.89 7.16 -14.83
C SER A 252 -5.38 6.98 -14.81
N ASN A 253 -4.79 6.93 -13.63
CA ASN A 253 -3.37 6.64 -13.43
C ASN A 253 -3.07 5.15 -13.65
N LEU A 254 -2.22 4.86 -14.63
CA LEU A 254 -1.78 3.51 -14.98
C LEU A 254 -0.42 3.18 -14.36
N ALA A 255 0.58 4.06 -14.52
CA ALA A 255 1.96 3.76 -14.14
C ALA A 255 2.18 3.77 -12.61
N ASP A 256 1.61 4.74 -11.90
CA ASP A 256 1.96 5.06 -10.51
C ASP A 256 0.82 4.72 -9.53
N CYS A 257 0.00 3.74 -9.88
CA CYS A 257 -1.07 3.23 -9.03
C CYS A 257 -1.27 1.73 -9.21
N SER A 258 -0.82 0.97 -8.21
CA SER A 258 -1.03 -0.47 -8.13
C SER A 258 -2.53 -0.84 -8.03
N PRO A 259 -2.95 -2.06 -8.40
CA PRO A 259 -4.32 -2.56 -8.19
C PRO A 259 -4.72 -2.64 -6.72
N PHE A 260 -5.96 -2.29 -6.39
CA PHE A 260 -6.46 -2.27 -4.99
C PHE A 260 -6.67 -3.67 -4.43
N LYS A 261 -7.12 -4.60 -5.26
CA LYS A 261 -7.20 -6.01 -4.88
C LYS A 261 -6.97 -6.91 -6.08
N SER A 262 -6.13 -7.91 -5.86
CA SER A 262 -5.95 -9.02 -6.78
C SER A 262 -6.61 -10.27 -6.20
N GLN A 263 -7.21 -11.07 -7.07
CA GLN A 263 -7.69 -12.40 -6.73
C GLN A 263 -7.22 -13.35 -7.82
N PRO A 264 -6.71 -14.54 -7.47
CA PRO A 264 -6.35 -15.51 -8.48
C PRO A 264 -7.58 -16.01 -9.24
N ALA A 265 -7.38 -16.60 -10.42
CA ALA A 265 -8.45 -17.22 -11.20
C ALA A 265 -9.02 -18.44 -10.45
N ALA A 266 -10.10 -18.24 -9.68
CA ALA A 266 -10.74 -19.30 -8.90
C ALA A 266 -11.47 -20.31 -9.80
N ASN A 267 -10.83 -21.46 -10.04
CA ASN A 267 -11.40 -22.82 -10.20
C ASN A 267 -10.37 -23.87 -10.70
N GLU A 268 -9.14 -23.48 -11.06
CA GLU A 268 -8.15 -24.42 -11.64
C GLU A 268 -6.78 -24.45 -10.96
N SER A 269 -6.50 -23.57 -9.98
CA SER A 269 -5.19 -23.57 -9.31
C SER A 269 -5.10 -24.71 -8.29
N THR A 270 -4.33 -25.76 -8.60
CA THR A 270 -3.84 -26.69 -7.59
C THR A 270 -2.91 -25.94 -6.61
N GLU A 271 -2.73 -26.49 -5.41
CA GLU A 271 -1.76 -25.96 -4.43
C GLU A 271 -0.36 -25.80 -5.05
N SER A 272 0.01 -26.68 -5.99
CA SER A 272 1.25 -26.58 -6.76
C SER A 272 1.31 -25.35 -7.68
N THR A 273 0.23 -25.01 -8.39
CA THR A 273 0.19 -23.84 -9.28
C THR A 273 0.32 -22.54 -8.50
N ALA A 274 -0.36 -22.44 -7.36
CA ALA A 274 -0.26 -21.27 -6.47
C ALA A 274 1.17 -21.08 -5.93
N GLN A 275 1.85 -22.18 -5.59
CA GLN A 275 3.23 -22.15 -5.13
C GLN A 275 4.21 -21.76 -6.25
N ILE A 276 4.02 -22.26 -7.46
CA ILE A 276 4.82 -21.90 -8.65
C ILE A 276 4.64 -20.41 -8.97
N TRP A 277 3.40 -19.92 -8.98
CA TRP A 277 3.11 -18.50 -9.17
C TRP A 277 3.85 -17.64 -8.15
N LYS A 278 3.68 -17.94 -6.85
CA LYS A 278 4.32 -17.19 -5.76
C LYS A 278 5.84 -17.16 -5.89
N GLN A 279 6.45 -18.30 -6.17
CA GLN A 279 7.90 -18.40 -6.35
C GLN A 279 8.39 -17.51 -7.51
N ASN A 280 7.66 -17.48 -8.61
CA ASN A 280 8.02 -16.70 -9.78
C ASN A 280 7.80 -15.20 -9.60
N VAL A 281 6.73 -14.78 -8.90
CA VAL A 281 6.54 -13.37 -8.52
C VAL A 281 7.68 -12.89 -7.63
N GLU A 282 8.02 -13.63 -6.56
CA GLU A 282 9.13 -13.28 -5.68
C GLU A 282 10.48 -13.24 -6.42
N ALA A 283 10.69 -14.14 -7.39
CA ALA A 283 11.88 -14.13 -8.24
C ALA A 283 11.91 -12.91 -9.16
N ALA A 284 10.78 -12.52 -9.74
CA ALA A 284 10.66 -11.33 -10.58
C ALA A 284 10.94 -10.04 -9.80
N GLU A 285 10.34 -9.88 -8.61
CA GLU A 285 10.60 -8.73 -7.72
C GLU A 285 12.08 -8.65 -7.32
N THR A 286 12.68 -9.79 -6.97
CA THR A 286 14.09 -9.86 -6.59
C THR A 286 15.01 -9.49 -7.75
N ALA A 287 14.70 -9.97 -8.96
CA ALA A 287 15.47 -9.67 -10.16
C ALA A 287 15.35 -8.19 -10.55
N LEU A 288 14.12 -7.64 -10.51
CA LEU A 288 13.85 -6.22 -10.75
C LEU A 288 14.62 -5.33 -9.77
N ALA A 289 14.60 -5.66 -8.47
CA ALA A 289 15.34 -4.92 -7.44
C ALA A 289 16.87 -4.94 -7.64
N LYS A 290 17.41 -5.95 -8.35
CA LYS A 290 18.82 -6.05 -8.72
C LYS A 290 19.14 -5.39 -10.08
N GLY A 291 18.13 -4.93 -10.81
CA GLY A 291 18.27 -4.44 -12.17
C GLY A 291 18.47 -5.54 -13.23
N ASP A 292 18.26 -6.82 -12.90
CA ASP A 292 18.33 -7.92 -13.85
C ASP A 292 16.98 -8.08 -14.58
N LEU A 293 16.76 -7.22 -15.58
CA LEU A 293 15.50 -7.15 -16.31
C LEU A 293 15.21 -8.43 -17.11
N ALA A 294 16.22 -9.11 -17.64
CA ALA A 294 16.04 -10.35 -18.40
C ALA A 294 15.50 -11.48 -17.51
N GLN A 295 16.07 -11.64 -16.32
CA GLN A 295 15.56 -12.59 -15.33
C GLN A 295 14.18 -12.18 -14.82
N ALA A 296 13.94 -10.89 -14.60
CA ALA A 296 12.65 -10.38 -14.15
C ALA A 296 11.53 -10.68 -15.15
N ILE A 297 11.76 -10.43 -16.45
CA ILE A 297 10.82 -10.74 -17.55
C ILE A 297 10.54 -12.24 -17.59
N THR A 298 11.59 -13.07 -17.58
CA THR A 298 11.40 -14.53 -17.63
C THR A 298 10.57 -15.04 -16.44
N ALA A 299 10.85 -14.55 -15.23
CA ALA A 299 10.14 -14.97 -14.03
C ALA A 299 8.68 -14.49 -14.03
N ILE A 300 8.41 -13.24 -14.42
CA ILE A 300 7.04 -12.72 -14.40
C ILE A 300 6.17 -13.34 -15.50
N GLU A 301 6.73 -13.67 -16.68
CA GLU A 301 6.03 -14.42 -17.72
C GLU A 301 5.66 -15.84 -17.27
N GLN A 302 6.53 -16.49 -16.49
CA GLN A 302 6.23 -17.78 -15.86
C GLN A 302 5.12 -17.66 -14.81
N ALA A 303 5.12 -16.59 -14.01
CA ALA A 303 4.03 -16.30 -13.08
C ALA A 303 2.70 -16.09 -13.83
N LEU A 304 2.70 -15.32 -14.91
CA LEU A 304 1.51 -15.05 -15.74
C LEU A 304 1.02 -16.28 -16.50
N THR A 305 1.89 -17.26 -16.77
CA THR A 305 1.49 -18.57 -17.30
C THR A 305 0.72 -19.38 -16.25
N ALA A 306 1.08 -19.25 -14.97
CA ALA A 306 0.39 -19.91 -13.87
C ALA A 306 -0.94 -19.21 -13.50
N ASP A 307 -0.96 -17.88 -13.49
CA ASP A 307 -2.19 -17.08 -13.35
C ASP A 307 -2.09 -15.78 -14.15
N SER A 308 -2.82 -15.72 -15.27
CA SER A 308 -2.82 -14.56 -16.14
C SER A 308 -3.78 -13.45 -15.68
N ARG A 309 -4.59 -13.69 -14.65
CA ARG A 309 -5.65 -12.79 -14.16
C ARG A 309 -5.31 -12.09 -12.86
N ASP A 310 -4.16 -12.38 -12.26
CA ASP A 310 -3.71 -11.67 -11.08
C ASP A 310 -3.29 -10.23 -11.44
N ALA A 311 -4.06 -9.26 -10.97
CA ALA A 311 -3.88 -7.84 -11.31
C ALA A 311 -2.51 -7.31 -10.85
N SER A 312 -2.05 -7.71 -9.65
CA SER A 312 -0.75 -7.29 -9.10
C SER A 312 0.40 -7.83 -9.95
N THR A 313 0.29 -9.06 -10.45
CA THR A 313 1.27 -9.68 -11.35
C THR A 313 1.31 -8.95 -12.70
N GLN A 314 0.15 -8.59 -13.25
CA GLN A 314 0.07 -7.76 -14.47
C GLN A 314 0.68 -6.37 -14.27
N TYR A 315 0.47 -5.75 -13.10
CA TYR A 315 1.06 -4.46 -12.77
C TYR A 315 2.59 -4.55 -12.65
N LEU A 316 3.10 -5.57 -11.97
CA LEU A 316 4.53 -5.84 -11.87
C LEU A 316 5.14 -6.10 -13.26
N TYR A 317 4.45 -6.83 -14.12
CA TYR A 317 4.87 -7.04 -15.51
C TYR A 317 4.97 -5.72 -16.28
N GLY A 318 3.96 -4.85 -16.17
CA GLY A 318 4.00 -3.51 -16.74
C GLY A 318 5.21 -2.70 -16.26
N ARG A 319 5.52 -2.74 -14.96
CA ARG A 319 6.70 -2.07 -14.40
C ARG A 319 8.01 -2.62 -14.96
N ILE A 320 8.13 -3.94 -15.09
CA ILE A 320 9.33 -4.60 -15.64
C ILE A 320 9.51 -4.21 -17.11
N LEU A 321 8.45 -4.27 -17.92
CA LEU A 321 8.48 -3.87 -19.32
C LEU A 321 8.81 -2.38 -19.49
N GLN A 322 8.23 -1.52 -18.64
CA GLN A 322 8.54 -0.09 -18.65
C GLN A 322 10.02 0.15 -18.32
N ALA A 323 10.57 -0.55 -17.33
CA ALA A 323 12.00 -0.48 -16.99
C ALA A 323 12.89 -1.01 -18.12
N ASN A 324 12.40 -1.97 -18.91
CA ASN A 324 13.08 -2.50 -20.10
C ASN A 324 12.93 -1.61 -21.36
N GLY A 325 12.16 -0.51 -21.28
CA GLY A 325 11.91 0.40 -22.40
C GLY A 325 10.83 -0.08 -23.39
N GLU A 326 10.08 -1.13 -23.06
CA GLU A 326 9.00 -1.69 -23.89
C GLU A 326 7.66 -1.02 -23.62
N TYR A 327 7.59 0.29 -23.85
CA TYR A 327 6.46 1.13 -23.41
C TYR A 327 5.08 0.71 -23.93
N PRO A 328 4.89 0.32 -25.23
CA PRO A 328 3.58 -0.13 -25.70
C PRO A 328 3.10 -1.40 -24.99
N ALA A 329 3.99 -2.36 -24.76
CA ALA A 329 3.66 -3.59 -24.04
C ALA A 329 3.40 -3.31 -22.56
N ALA A 330 4.21 -2.44 -21.95
CA ALA A 330 4.01 -1.99 -20.56
C ALA A 330 2.63 -1.36 -20.36
N LYS A 331 2.23 -0.47 -21.27
CA LYS A 331 0.89 0.15 -21.26
C LYS A 331 -0.22 -0.89 -21.28
N GLN A 332 -0.12 -1.89 -22.15
CA GLN A 332 -1.13 -2.95 -22.24
C GLN A 332 -1.18 -3.79 -20.96
N ALA A 333 -0.03 -4.08 -20.35
CA ALA A 333 0.03 -4.76 -19.06
C ALA A 333 -0.62 -3.94 -17.93
N PHE A 334 -0.40 -2.62 -17.90
CA PHE A 334 -1.07 -1.74 -16.93
C PHE A 334 -2.59 -1.63 -17.15
N ILE A 335 -3.05 -1.54 -18.40
CA ILE A 335 -4.48 -1.58 -18.73
C ILE A 335 -5.09 -2.88 -18.23
N ARG A 336 -4.43 -4.01 -18.49
CA ARG A 336 -4.89 -5.32 -18.01
C ARG A 336 -4.88 -5.41 -16.49
N ALA A 337 -3.89 -4.85 -15.82
CA ALA A 337 -3.83 -4.78 -14.36
C ALA A 337 -5.01 -3.97 -13.79
N ARG A 338 -5.39 -2.85 -14.42
CA ARG A 338 -6.57 -2.07 -14.04
C ARG A 338 -7.86 -2.87 -14.24
N ASP A 339 -8.01 -3.54 -15.37
CA ASP A 339 -9.25 -4.25 -15.72
C ASP A 339 -9.45 -5.52 -14.87
N GLU A 340 -8.35 -6.19 -14.48
CA GLU A 340 -8.38 -7.35 -13.57
C GLU A 340 -8.44 -6.97 -12.08
N ASP A 341 -8.35 -5.67 -11.74
CA ASP A 341 -8.52 -5.19 -10.37
C ASP A 341 -9.92 -5.57 -9.87
N VAL A 342 -9.94 -6.33 -8.77
CA VAL A 342 -11.17 -6.87 -8.18
C VAL A 342 -11.89 -5.82 -7.35
N CYS A 343 -11.17 -4.79 -6.91
CA CYS A 343 -11.72 -3.58 -6.32
C CYS A 343 -11.49 -2.40 -7.30
N PRO A 344 -12.18 -2.37 -8.45
CA PRO A 344 -11.89 -1.39 -9.49
C PRO A 344 -12.46 -0.02 -9.08
N LEU A 345 -11.58 0.82 -8.53
CA LEU A 345 -11.82 2.24 -8.30
C LEU A 345 -11.49 3.12 -9.53
N ARG A 346 -11.16 2.46 -10.63
CA ARG A 346 -10.87 3.07 -11.93
C ARG A 346 -11.86 2.53 -12.94
N ALA A 347 -12.26 3.36 -13.92
CA ALA A 347 -13.12 2.92 -15.00
C ALA A 347 -12.39 1.84 -15.82
N LYS A 348 -13.03 0.67 -15.98
CA LYS A 348 -12.53 -0.42 -16.83
C LYS A 348 -12.66 -0.06 -18.31
N THR A 349 -11.96 -0.82 -19.17
CA THR A 349 -12.01 -0.64 -20.63
C THR A 349 -13.44 -0.59 -21.16
N GLU A 350 -14.32 -1.46 -20.67
CA GLU A 350 -15.72 -1.58 -21.10
C GLU A 350 -16.57 -0.38 -20.68
N VAL A 351 -16.31 0.19 -19.50
CA VAL A 351 -16.95 1.43 -19.01
C VAL A 351 -16.48 2.63 -19.83
N ILE A 352 -15.18 2.72 -20.13
CA ILE A 352 -14.65 3.79 -21.00
C ILE A 352 -15.27 3.68 -22.40
N ALA A 353 -15.29 2.48 -22.98
CA ALA A 353 -15.87 2.24 -24.30
C ALA A 353 -17.38 2.51 -24.33
N ALA A 354 -18.09 2.34 -23.21
CA ALA A 354 -19.51 2.67 -23.12
C ALA A 354 -19.78 4.16 -23.33
N VAL A 355 -18.94 5.04 -22.78
CA VAL A 355 -19.05 6.50 -22.98
C VAL A 355 -18.98 6.83 -24.47
N GLN A 356 -17.93 6.37 -25.14
CA GLN A 356 -17.72 6.65 -26.56
C GLN A 356 -18.86 6.08 -27.42
N HIS A 357 -19.23 4.82 -27.18
CA HIS A 357 -20.25 4.14 -27.96
C HIS A 357 -21.62 4.80 -27.86
N VAL A 358 -22.06 5.17 -26.65
CA VAL A 358 -23.34 5.86 -26.45
C VAL A 358 -23.31 7.25 -27.07
N SER A 359 -22.17 7.94 -27.00
CA SER A 359 -22.00 9.26 -27.63
C SER A 359 -22.14 9.17 -29.15
N ASP A 360 -21.38 8.28 -29.79
CA ASP A 360 -21.39 8.09 -31.25
C ASP A 360 -22.78 7.67 -31.75
N GLN A 361 -23.44 6.75 -31.05
CA GLN A 361 -24.77 6.27 -31.42
C GLN A 361 -25.85 7.35 -31.39
N ASN A 362 -25.72 8.33 -30.48
CA ASN A 362 -26.71 9.40 -30.31
C ASN A 362 -26.27 10.72 -30.96
N GLY A 363 -25.10 10.77 -31.61
CA GLY A 363 -24.58 12.00 -32.21
C GLY A 363 -24.24 13.09 -31.18
N VAL A 364 -23.88 12.69 -29.96
CA VAL A 364 -23.53 13.59 -28.85
C VAL A 364 -22.02 13.84 -28.88
N PRO A 365 -21.52 15.06 -28.61
CA PRO A 365 -20.09 15.33 -28.51
C PRO A 365 -19.42 14.58 -27.35
N CYS A 366 -18.21 14.07 -27.60
CA CYS A 366 -17.39 13.38 -26.62
C CYS A 366 -15.97 13.92 -26.65
N VAL A 367 -15.48 14.41 -25.51
CA VAL A 367 -14.06 14.72 -25.32
C VAL A 367 -13.32 13.44 -24.99
N ASP A 368 -12.46 13.00 -25.91
CA ASP A 368 -11.56 11.86 -25.69
C ASP A 368 -10.36 12.25 -24.80
N PHE A 369 -10.65 12.45 -23.52
CA PHE A 369 -9.66 12.85 -22.53
C PHE A 369 -8.61 11.75 -22.31
N LEU A 370 -8.95 10.48 -22.49
CA LEU A 370 -7.98 9.39 -22.46
C LEU A 370 -6.85 9.60 -23.48
N ARG A 371 -7.19 9.90 -24.74
CA ARG A 371 -6.20 10.19 -25.79
C ARG A 371 -5.37 11.43 -25.49
N ILE A 372 -5.99 12.48 -24.93
CA ILE A 372 -5.28 13.70 -24.56
C ILE A 372 -4.25 13.42 -23.46
N VAL A 373 -4.67 12.73 -22.40
CA VAL A 373 -3.77 12.36 -21.30
C VAL A 373 -2.65 11.45 -21.79
N ASP A 374 -2.94 10.50 -22.68
CA ASP A 374 -1.91 9.67 -23.32
C ASP A 374 -0.87 10.53 -24.06
N GLN A 375 -1.29 11.52 -24.83
CA GLN A 375 -0.39 12.40 -25.59
C GLN A 375 0.48 13.28 -24.69
N GLN A 376 -0.03 13.68 -23.52
CA GLN A 376 0.70 14.50 -22.54
C GLN A 376 1.58 13.67 -21.60
N SER A 377 1.36 12.36 -21.55
CA SER A 377 2.07 11.48 -20.62
C SER A 377 3.38 10.98 -21.21
N GLN A 378 4.40 10.88 -20.36
CA GLN A 378 5.68 10.30 -20.75
C GLN A 378 5.47 8.87 -21.28
N HIS A 379 6.01 8.60 -22.46
CA HIS A 379 5.87 7.32 -23.16
C HIS A 379 4.41 6.87 -23.43
N GLN A 380 3.45 7.81 -23.39
CA GLN A 380 2.02 7.54 -23.52
C GLN A 380 1.44 6.64 -22.43
N ILE A 381 2.06 6.60 -21.24
CA ILE A 381 1.57 5.86 -20.08
C ILE A 381 1.16 6.88 -19.02
N PRO A 382 -0.15 7.09 -18.79
CA PRO A 382 -0.62 8.02 -17.78
C PRO A 382 -0.14 7.68 -16.37
N GLY A 383 0.36 8.69 -15.67
CA GLY A 383 1.02 8.55 -14.37
C GLY A 383 0.85 9.76 -13.47
N ALA A 384 1.75 9.89 -12.50
CA ALA A 384 1.76 10.90 -11.44
C ALA A 384 1.91 12.35 -11.93
N GLY A 385 2.32 12.55 -13.20
CA GLY A 385 2.39 13.89 -13.81
C GLY A 385 1.00 14.49 -14.07
N ILE A 386 0.01 13.64 -14.37
CA ILE A 386 -1.35 14.08 -14.69
C ILE A 386 -2.35 13.72 -13.59
N PHE A 387 -2.07 12.69 -12.79
CA PHE A 387 -2.93 12.26 -11.70
C PHE A 387 -2.22 12.27 -10.35
N LEU A 388 -2.93 12.62 -9.28
CA LEU A 388 -2.39 12.56 -7.93
C LEU A 388 -2.45 11.16 -7.32
N ASP A 389 -3.52 10.45 -7.61
CA ASP A 389 -3.76 9.08 -7.16
C ASP A 389 -4.25 8.24 -8.34
N HIS A 390 -5.11 7.25 -8.07
CA HIS A 390 -5.71 6.39 -9.07
C HIS A 390 -6.53 7.11 -10.16
N VAL A 391 -7.20 8.24 -9.85
CA VAL A 391 -8.15 8.89 -10.79
C VAL A 391 -8.18 10.41 -10.74
N HIS A 392 -7.76 11.04 -9.65
CA HIS A 392 -7.91 12.49 -9.48
C HIS A 392 -6.84 13.24 -10.28
N PRO A 393 -7.23 14.10 -11.24
CA PRO A 393 -6.26 14.91 -11.98
C PRO A 393 -5.47 15.85 -11.07
N THR A 394 -4.25 16.17 -11.46
CA THR A 394 -3.50 17.30 -10.93
C THR A 394 -4.16 18.61 -11.35
N VAL A 395 -3.70 19.75 -10.81
CA VAL A 395 -4.10 21.08 -11.29
C VAL A 395 -3.92 21.19 -12.80
N GLU A 396 -2.80 20.69 -13.32
CA GLU A 396 -2.51 20.63 -14.76
C GLU A 396 -3.45 19.68 -15.50
N GLY A 397 -3.73 18.50 -14.95
CA GLY A 397 -4.69 17.57 -15.53
C GLY A 397 -6.10 18.17 -15.67
N HIS A 398 -6.55 18.95 -14.68
CA HIS A 398 -7.80 19.70 -14.76
C HIS A 398 -7.76 20.82 -15.81
N ARG A 399 -6.63 21.52 -15.96
CA ARG A 399 -6.44 22.54 -16.99
C ARG A 399 -6.51 21.94 -18.40
N LEU A 400 -5.83 20.81 -18.62
CA LEU A 400 -5.86 20.07 -19.89
C LEU A 400 -7.27 19.63 -20.25
N LEU A 401 -8.04 19.12 -19.28
CA LEU A 401 -9.43 18.76 -19.50
C LEU A 401 -10.29 19.98 -19.87
N ALA A 402 -10.14 21.10 -19.17
CA ALA A 402 -10.89 22.32 -19.48
C ALA A 402 -10.57 22.87 -20.88
N LEU A 403 -9.30 22.87 -21.29
CA LEU A 403 -8.89 23.26 -22.64
C LEU A 403 -9.50 22.33 -23.71
N ALA A 404 -9.48 21.02 -23.48
CA ALA A 404 -10.08 20.06 -24.39
C ALA A 404 -11.60 20.23 -24.54
N ILE A 405 -12.28 20.59 -23.46
CA ILE A 405 -13.71 20.95 -23.50
C ILE A 405 -13.90 22.22 -24.35
N ILE A 406 -13.08 23.25 -24.15
CA ILE A 406 -13.18 24.49 -24.95
C ILE A 406 -12.92 24.22 -26.43
N ASP A 407 -11.91 23.42 -26.76
CA ASP A 407 -11.63 23.02 -28.15
C ASP A 407 -12.85 22.32 -28.78
N GLN A 408 -13.48 21.39 -28.05
CA GLN A 408 -14.70 20.73 -28.49
C GLN A 408 -15.88 21.71 -28.68
N LEU A 409 -16.02 22.71 -27.81
CA LEU A 409 -17.06 23.74 -27.94
C LEU A 409 -16.80 24.71 -29.10
N ILE A 410 -15.54 24.97 -29.43
CA ILE A 410 -15.16 25.73 -30.64
C ILE A 410 -15.54 24.94 -31.89
N ASP A 411 -15.22 23.64 -31.93
CA ASP A 411 -15.55 22.76 -33.06
C ASP A 411 -17.07 22.67 -33.30
N GLN A 412 -17.86 22.79 -32.24
CA GLN A 412 -19.33 22.84 -32.31
C GLN A 412 -19.90 24.23 -32.59
N GLY A 413 -19.07 25.27 -32.61
CA GLY A 413 -19.49 26.66 -32.82
C GLY A 413 -20.18 27.31 -31.61
N VAL A 414 -20.17 26.64 -30.45
CA VAL A 414 -20.70 27.17 -29.17
C VAL A 414 -19.81 28.28 -28.64
N VAL A 415 -18.49 28.12 -28.76
CA VAL A 415 -17.51 29.15 -28.40
C VAL A 415 -17.00 29.82 -29.67
N GLN A 416 -17.08 31.15 -29.74
CA GLN A 416 -16.51 31.94 -30.82
C GLN A 416 -15.14 32.50 -30.39
N PRO A 417 -14.02 31.88 -30.80
CA PRO A 417 -12.72 32.24 -30.26
C PRO A 417 -12.34 33.68 -30.64
N SER A 418 -12.01 34.48 -29.63
CA SER A 418 -11.57 35.85 -29.79
C SER A 418 -10.17 35.91 -30.41
N ILE A 419 -9.80 37.04 -31.00
CA ILE A 419 -8.44 37.26 -31.53
C ILE A 419 -7.34 37.12 -30.46
N ASN A 420 -7.72 37.23 -29.19
CA ASN A 420 -6.82 37.12 -28.05
C ASN A 420 -6.73 35.67 -27.51
N TRP A 421 -7.55 34.74 -28.00
CA TRP A 421 -7.48 33.33 -27.63
C TRP A 421 -6.25 32.67 -28.25
N ASN A 422 -5.14 32.66 -27.50
CA ASN A 422 -3.86 32.10 -27.93
C ASN A 422 -3.06 31.59 -26.72
N SER A 423 -1.92 30.95 -26.99
CA SER A 423 -1.05 30.35 -25.96
C SER A 423 -0.55 31.35 -24.90
N VAL A 424 -0.37 32.62 -25.26
CA VAL A 424 0.07 33.67 -24.32
C VAL A 424 -1.05 34.01 -23.34
N ALA A 425 -2.28 34.13 -23.82
CA ALA A 425 -3.45 34.34 -22.94
C ALA A 425 -3.66 33.15 -22.00
N ILE A 426 -3.58 31.92 -22.53
CA ILE A 426 -3.70 30.70 -21.72
C ILE A 426 -2.61 30.65 -20.63
N ALA A 427 -1.35 30.98 -20.97
CA ALA A 427 -0.26 31.00 -20.00
C ALA A 427 -0.47 32.05 -18.90
N LYS A 428 -1.00 33.24 -19.26
CA LYS A 428 -1.32 34.30 -18.29
C LYS A 428 -2.41 33.86 -17.30
N ILE A 429 -3.48 33.23 -17.78
CA ILE A 429 -4.55 32.69 -16.94
C ILE A 429 -4.00 31.56 -16.07
N THR A 430 -3.14 30.71 -16.64
CA THR A 430 -2.49 29.62 -15.91
C THR A 430 -1.72 30.17 -14.71
N GLN A 431 -0.88 31.18 -14.94
CA GLN A 431 -0.13 31.85 -13.87
C GLN A 431 -1.06 32.48 -12.82
N GLN A 432 -2.17 33.10 -13.24
CA GLN A 432 -3.14 33.70 -12.33
C GLN A 432 -3.77 32.65 -11.41
N VAL A 433 -4.27 31.55 -11.97
CA VAL A 433 -4.89 30.46 -11.21
C VAL A 433 -3.88 29.81 -10.27
N GLU A 434 -2.69 29.49 -10.76
CA GLU A 434 -1.63 28.87 -9.95
C GLU A 434 -1.15 29.78 -8.82
N SER A 435 -1.03 31.09 -9.06
CA SER A 435 -0.67 32.06 -8.01
C SER A 435 -1.72 32.21 -6.90
N GLY A 436 -2.96 31.79 -7.17
CA GLY A 436 -4.04 31.77 -6.19
C GLY A 436 -4.10 30.49 -5.35
N ILE A 437 -3.23 29.50 -5.63
CA ILE A 437 -3.20 28.23 -4.88
C ILE A 437 -2.47 28.45 -3.56
N ASP A 438 -3.15 28.11 -2.46
CA ASP A 438 -2.54 28.08 -1.14
C ASP A 438 -1.68 26.81 -1.00
N GLU A 439 -0.36 26.97 -1.07
CA GLU A 439 0.62 25.88 -0.95
C GLU A 439 0.46 25.10 0.35
N ARG A 440 0.07 25.76 1.45
CA ARG A 440 -0.17 25.10 2.72
C ARG A 440 -1.39 24.21 2.65
N VAL A 441 -2.51 24.71 2.13
CA VAL A 441 -3.73 23.89 1.95
C VAL A 441 -3.44 22.71 1.03
N GLN A 442 -2.71 22.93 -0.05
CA GLN A 442 -2.28 21.86 -0.95
C GLN A 442 -1.42 20.82 -0.22
N GLY A 443 -0.39 21.25 0.50
CA GLY A 443 0.48 20.37 1.27
C GLY A 443 -0.28 19.55 2.31
N GLU A 444 -1.21 20.19 3.05
CA GLU A 444 -2.07 19.51 4.03
C GLU A 444 -2.95 18.46 3.36
N ALA A 445 -3.46 18.75 2.17
CA ALA A 445 -4.30 17.83 1.43
C ALA A 445 -3.51 16.63 0.86
N LEU A 446 -2.27 16.84 0.38
CA LEU A 446 -1.35 15.77 -0.02
C LEU A 446 -0.96 14.88 1.16
N ARG A 447 -0.62 15.47 2.32
CA ARG A 447 -0.32 14.75 3.56
C ARG A 447 -1.51 13.88 3.99
N ASN A 448 -2.71 14.44 4.00
CA ASN A 448 -3.92 13.70 4.36
C ASN A 448 -4.18 12.54 3.39
N LEU A 449 -3.97 12.74 2.09
CA LEU A 449 -4.08 11.68 1.09
C LEU A 449 -3.03 10.58 1.30
N ALA A 450 -1.78 10.95 1.62
CA ALA A 450 -0.73 10.00 1.96
C ALA A 450 -1.10 9.10 3.15
N LYS A 451 -1.72 9.67 4.19
CA LYS A 451 -2.23 8.91 5.35
C LYS A 451 -3.32 7.92 4.96
N VAL A 452 -4.28 8.34 4.14
CA VAL A 452 -5.36 7.46 3.67
C VAL A 452 -4.80 6.32 2.82
N LEU A 453 -3.84 6.60 1.93
CA LEU A 453 -3.18 5.56 1.12
C LEU A 453 -2.35 4.61 1.98
N THR A 454 -1.66 5.11 3.01
CA THR A 454 -0.94 4.27 3.98
C THR A 454 -1.91 3.31 4.67
N TRP A 455 -3.04 3.81 5.15
CA TRP A 455 -4.09 2.98 5.74
C TRP A 455 -4.66 1.96 4.75
N ALA A 456 -4.79 2.33 3.47
CA ALA A 456 -5.24 1.44 2.40
C ALA A 456 -4.17 0.44 1.93
N GLY A 457 -2.99 0.39 2.56
CA GLY A 457 -1.89 -0.50 2.18
C GLY A 457 -1.13 -0.07 0.91
N LYS A 458 -1.44 1.10 0.36
CA LYS A 458 -0.85 1.71 -0.85
C LYS A 458 0.45 2.44 -0.51
N LYS A 459 1.43 1.68 -0.03
CA LYS A 459 2.67 2.22 0.55
C LYS A 459 3.50 3.04 -0.44
N GLU A 460 3.71 2.54 -1.66
CA GLU A 460 4.52 3.24 -2.67
C GLU A 460 3.87 4.59 -3.03
N GLU A 461 2.56 4.62 -3.25
CA GLU A 461 1.80 5.81 -3.59
C GLU A 461 1.75 6.80 -2.41
N ALA A 462 1.54 6.30 -1.19
CA ALA A 462 1.57 7.11 0.03
C ALA A 462 2.93 7.77 0.23
N ASN A 463 4.02 7.03 0.04
CA ASN A 463 5.38 7.51 0.21
C ASN A 463 5.70 8.67 -0.76
N ARG A 464 5.29 8.55 -2.03
CA ARG A 464 5.43 9.63 -3.02
C ARG A 464 4.71 10.90 -2.58
N LEU A 465 3.49 10.78 -2.09
CA LEU A 465 2.69 11.93 -1.64
C LEU A 465 3.23 12.55 -0.35
N ALA A 466 3.73 11.74 0.58
CA ALA A 466 4.35 12.24 1.81
C ALA A 466 5.61 13.08 1.52
N LEU A 467 6.44 12.63 0.56
CA LEU A 467 7.60 13.40 0.11
C LEU A 467 7.19 14.71 -0.55
N LYS A 468 6.22 14.69 -1.47
CA LYS A 468 5.71 15.91 -2.11
C LYS A 468 5.07 16.87 -1.10
N ALA A 469 4.38 16.36 -0.10
CA ALA A 469 3.83 17.19 0.98
C ALA A 469 4.95 17.89 1.77
N SER A 470 6.08 17.20 2.03
CA SER A 470 7.22 17.77 2.77
C SER A 470 7.96 18.87 2.02
N GLU A 471 7.83 18.93 0.69
CA GLU A 471 8.34 20.03 -0.13
C GLU A 471 7.50 21.30 0.04
N LEU A 472 6.21 21.17 0.38
CA LEU A 472 5.26 22.28 0.50
C LEU A 472 5.02 22.73 1.96
N LEU A 473 5.15 21.81 2.92
CA LEU A 473 4.87 22.07 4.34
C LEU A 473 6.16 22.14 5.16
N SER A 474 6.71 23.35 5.31
CA SER A 474 7.92 23.58 6.11
C SER A 474 7.72 23.60 7.63
N GLY A 475 6.47 23.69 8.11
CA GLY A 475 6.14 23.84 9.54
C GLY A 475 5.22 22.76 10.10
N ASP A 476 5.13 21.60 9.45
CA ASP A 476 4.25 20.50 9.85
C ASP A 476 5.05 19.24 10.22
N ASP A 477 5.12 18.93 11.52
CA ASP A 477 5.91 17.80 12.00
C ASP A 477 5.38 16.44 11.52
N GLU A 478 4.06 16.31 11.35
CA GLU A 478 3.43 15.08 10.85
C GLU A 478 3.90 14.79 9.41
N THR A 479 3.99 15.81 8.57
CA THR A 479 4.48 15.67 7.19
C THR A 479 5.92 15.16 7.15
N PHE A 480 6.81 15.77 7.93
CA PHE A 480 8.20 15.33 7.97
C PHE A 480 8.37 13.93 8.57
N TYR A 481 7.55 13.57 9.56
CA TYR A 481 7.49 12.21 10.07
C TYR A 481 7.08 11.19 8.98
N LEU A 482 6.03 11.47 8.21
CA LEU A 482 5.59 10.61 7.11
C LEU A 482 6.65 10.50 6.01
N ALA A 483 7.30 11.61 5.65
CA ALA A 483 8.40 11.64 4.69
C ALA A 483 9.62 10.82 5.18
N GLY A 484 9.96 10.90 6.46
CA GLY A 484 11.01 10.09 7.07
C GLY A 484 10.71 8.59 7.00
N ASN A 485 9.48 8.17 7.31
CA ASN A 485 9.06 6.78 7.15
C ASN A 485 9.12 6.32 5.69
N ALA A 486 8.71 7.19 4.75
CA ALA A 486 8.79 6.90 3.32
C ALA A 486 10.24 6.67 2.84
N LEU A 487 11.21 7.44 3.36
CA LEU A 487 12.63 7.29 3.05
C LEU A 487 13.25 6.05 3.69
N LEU A 488 12.83 5.66 4.90
CA LEU A 488 13.26 4.40 5.53
C LEU A 488 12.85 3.19 4.71
N GLU A 489 11.61 3.15 4.20
CA GLU A 489 11.14 2.08 3.31
C GLU A 489 11.96 2.02 2.01
N GLN A 490 12.43 3.17 1.51
CA GLN A 490 13.36 3.26 0.36
C GLN A 490 14.84 2.95 0.73
N ARG A 491 15.13 2.56 1.97
CA ARG A 491 16.48 2.34 2.53
C ARG A 491 17.39 3.57 2.52
N ARG A 492 16.82 4.77 2.35
CA ARG A 492 17.51 6.06 2.38
C ARG A 492 17.59 6.56 3.82
N THR A 493 18.33 5.82 4.64
CA THR A 493 18.32 5.95 6.12
C THR A 493 18.79 7.33 6.59
N ASP A 494 19.82 7.90 5.98
CA ASP A 494 20.36 9.20 6.39
C ASP A 494 19.39 10.35 6.08
N GLU A 495 18.74 10.31 4.92
CA GLU A 495 17.71 11.29 4.56
C GLU A 495 16.48 11.15 5.45
N ALA A 496 16.10 9.93 5.82
CA ALA A 496 15.03 9.71 6.78
C ALA A 496 15.33 10.32 8.15
N ILE A 497 16.58 10.16 8.64
CA ILE A 497 17.05 10.80 9.88
C ILE A 497 16.89 12.31 9.79
N GLU A 498 17.25 12.94 8.66
CA GLU A 498 17.07 14.38 8.47
C GLU A 498 15.61 14.80 8.60
N GLN A 499 14.68 14.07 7.95
CA GLN A 499 13.25 14.40 8.04
C GLN A 499 12.70 14.21 9.47
N PHE A 500 13.08 13.14 10.18
CA PHE A 500 12.67 12.98 11.58
C PHE A 500 13.22 14.08 12.48
N LEU A 501 14.45 14.55 12.25
CA LEU A 501 15.01 15.68 12.99
C LEU A 501 14.22 16.97 12.72
N ARG A 502 13.86 17.28 11.46
CA ARG A 502 12.97 18.42 11.14
C ARG A 502 11.61 18.32 11.82
N ALA A 503 11.00 17.12 11.86
CA ALA A 503 9.76 16.89 12.59
C ALA A 503 9.92 17.24 14.09
N LEU A 504 11.07 16.90 14.68
CA LEU A 504 11.37 17.14 16.09
C LEU A 504 11.82 18.58 16.40
N GLU A 505 12.33 19.31 15.41
CA GLU A 505 12.55 20.76 15.53
C GLU A 505 11.21 21.49 15.68
N ILE A 506 10.19 21.06 14.94
CA ILE A 506 8.83 21.63 15.01
C ILE A 506 8.09 21.15 16.26
N ARG A 507 8.09 19.84 16.53
CA ARG A 507 7.48 19.24 17.72
C ARG A 507 8.48 18.35 18.47
N PRO A 508 9.23 18.89 19.44
CA PRO A 508 10.27 18.15 20.19
C PRO A 508 9.79 16.90 20.95
N ASN A 509 8.49 16.83 21.24
CA ASN A 509 7.84 15.73 21.97
C ASN A 509 7.01 14.82 21.04
N HIS A 510 7.31 14.79 19.73
CA HIS A 510 6.70 13.85 18.81
C HIS A 510 7.23 12.43 19.06
N ILE A 511 6.46 11.66 19.83
CA ILE A 511 6.84 10.32 20.31
C ILE A 511 7.12 9.36 19.15
N GLU A 512 6.23 9.31 18.16
CA GLU A 512 6.34 8.44 17.00
C GLU A 512 7.58 8.77 16.16
N ALA A 513 7.85 10.06 15.91
CA ALA A 513 9.06 10.50 15.22
C ALA A 513 10.34 10.19 16.02
N LEU A 514 10.34 10.34 17.35
CA LEU A 514 11.48 9.96 18.19
C LEU A 514 11.75 8.44 18.13
N ASN A 515 10.70 7.62 18.15
CA ASN A 515 10.82 6.18 18.03
C ASN A 515 11.36 5.78 16.65
N SER A 516 10.82 6.36 15.56
CA SER A 516 11.33 6.11 14.21
C SER A 516 12.77 6.60 14.02
N LEU A 517 13.14 7.73 14.62
CA LEU A 517 14.52 8.23 14.64
C LEU A 517 15.47 7.25 15.35
N GLY A 518 15.06 6.71 16.50
CA GLY A 518 15.84 5.70 17.22
C GLY A 518 16.06 4.43 16.40
N ALA A 519 15.03 3.97 15.69
CA ALA A 519 15.14 2.84 14.77
C ALA A 519 16.08 3.14 13.58
N ALA A 520 16.00 4.34 13.00
CA ALA A 520 16.86 4.78 11.90
C ALA A 520 18.33 4.89 12.32
N TYR A 521 18.61 5.42 13.53
CA TYR A 521 19.96 5.42 14.09
C TYR A 521 20.51 4.02 14.29
N TYR A 522 19.69 3.09 14.79
CA TYR A 522 20.13 1.71 14.93
C TYR A 522 20.46 1.07 13.57
N GLN A 523 19.62 1.28 12.56
CA GLN A 523 19.85 0.78 11.19
C GLN A 523 21.13 1.34 10.55
N SER A 524 21.53 2.56 10.90
CA SER A 524 22.79 3.19 10.46
C SER A 524 24.00 2.88 11.35
N GLY A 525 23.86 2.01 12.35
CA GLY A 525 24.93 1.61 13.27
C GLY A 525 25.20 2.62 14.41
N ARG A 526 24.43 3.70 14.48
CA ARG A 526 24.53 4.81 15.46
C ARG A 526 23.83 4.43 16.77
N THR A 527 24.39 3.44 17.46
CA THR A 527 23.73 2.76 18.59
C THR A 527 23.51 3.68 19.79
N ASP A 528 24.48 4.57 20.10
CA ASP A 528 24.35 5.46 21.25
C ASP A 528 23.27 6.53 21.02
N GLU A 529 23.16 7.07 19.80
CA GLU A 529 22.07 7.98 19.44
C GLU A 529 20.71 7.28 19.45
N ALA A 530 20.64 6.01 19.02
CA ALA A 530 19.43 5.20 19.11
C ALA A 530 18.96 5.04 20.57
N ILE A 531 19.88 4.71 21.49
CA ILE A 531 19.59 4.60 22.92
C ILE A 531 19.07 5.93 23.46
N ALA A 532 19.73 7.05 23.13
CA ALA A 532 19.31 8.37 23.59
C ALA A 532 17.89 8.75 23.10
N ALA A 533 17.60 8.49 21.82
CA ALA A 533 16.27 8.73 21.24
C ALA A 533 15.18 7.89 21.95
N PHE A 534 15.43 6.60 22.14
CA PHE A 534 14.49 5.71 22.83
C PHE A 534 14.32 6.06 24.33
N GLN A 535 15.38 6.48 25.02
CA GLN A 535 15.28 6.98 26.39
C GLN A 535 14.39 8.24 26.47
N LYS A 536 14.50 9.16 25.49
CA LYS A 536 13.61 10.32 25.40
C LYS A 536 12.15 9.91 25.17
N VAL A 537 11.90 8.87 24.37
CA VAL A 537 10.54 8.30 24.25
C VAL A 537 10.03 7.83 25.60
N LEU A 538 10.81 7.05 26.36
CA LEU A 538 10.38 6.56 27.68
C LEU A 538 10.24 7.66 28.75
N GLN A 539 10.90 8.80 28.58
CA GLN A 539 10.66 9.98 29.43
C GLN A 539 9.28 10.61 29.17
N LEU A 540 8.81 10.56 27.92
CA LEU A 540 7.51 11.12 27.51
C LEU A 540 6.36 10.11 27.71
N ASP A 541 6.61 8.84 27.37
CA ASP A 541 5.69 7.72 27.55
C ASP A 541 6.44 6.51 28.14
N PRO A 542 6.46 6.39 29.48
CA PRO A 542 7.03 5.23 30.17
C PRO A 542 6.31 3.90 29.85
N GLY A 543 5.13 3.95 29.25
CA GLY A 543 4.34 2.78 28.87
C GLY A 543 4.65 2.22 27.48
N PHE A 544 5.59 2.82 26.74
CA PHE A 544 5.86 2.41 25.36
C PHE A 544 6.60 1.07 25.29
N VAL A 545 5.83 -0.02 25.22
CA VAL A 545 6.31 -1.41 25.25
C VAL A 545 7.40 -1.72 24.21
N ALA A 546 7.18 -1.33 22.95
CA ALA A 546 8.12 -1.61 21.87
C ALA A 546 9.49 -0.96 22.11
N VAL A 547 9.51 0.22 22.74
CA VAL A 547 10.74 0.96 23.06
C VAL A 547 11.52 0.30 24.18
N HIS A 548 10.83 -0.22 25.21
CA HIS A 548 11.48 -1.08 26.21
C HIS A 548 12.15 -2.29 25.57
N ASN A 549 11.47 -2.99 24.65
CA ASN A 549 12.06 -4.11 23.92
C ASN A 549 13.27 -3.70 23.06
N ASN A 550 13.16 -2.59 22.32
CA ASN A 550 14.25 -2.09 21.48
C ASN A 550 15.47 -1.69 22.31
N LEU A 551 15.29 -0.94 23.41
CA LEU A 551 16.38 -0.62 24.34
C LEU A 551 17.02 -1.88 24.93
N GLY A 552 16.21 -2.88 25.32
CA GLY A 552 16.71 -4.16 25.80
C GLY A 552 17.66 -4.82 24.81
N LEU A 553 17.29 -4.85 23.52
CA LEU A 553 18.13 -5.40 22.45
C LEU A 553 19.42 -4.61 22.25
N LEU A 554 19.36 -3.28 22.23
CA LEU A 554 20.55 -2.43 22.07
C LEU A 554 21.53 -2.60 23.23
N LEU A 555 21.02 -2.61 24.47
CA LEU A 555 21.81 -2.80 25.68
C LEU A 555 22.44 -4.19 25.74
N GLN A 556 21.70 -5.22 25.31
CA GLN A 556 22.24 -6.57 25.15
C GLN A 556 23.39 -6.60 24.14
N GLY A 557 23.27 -5.89 23.00
CA GLY A 557 24.34 -5.72 22.02
C GLY A 557 25.59 -5.05 22.60
N GLN A 558 25.40 -4.08 23.49
CA GLN A 558 26.47 -3.45 24.28
C GLN A 558 26.97 -4.30 25.47
N LYS A 559 26.49 -5.53 25.63
CA LYS A 559 26.80 -6.45 26.75
C LYS A 559 26.38 -5.92 28.14
N ARG A 560 25.45 -4.96 28.19
CA ARG A 560 24.84 -4.41 29.42
C ARG A 560 23.63 -5.25 29.83
N TYR A 561 23.92 -6.51 30.18
CA TYR A 561 22.90 -7.55 30.32
C TYR A 561 21.87 -7.30 31.43
N ASP A 562 22.27 -6.72 32.56
CA ASP A 562 21.37 -6.45 33.69
C ASP A 562 20.34 -5.36 33.36
N GLU A 563 20.77 -4.35 32.61
CA GLU A 563 19.88 -3.27 32.15
C GLU A 563 18.92 -3.77 31.07
N ALA A 564 19.43 -4.57 30.12
CA ALA A 564 18.61 -5.21 29.11
C ALA A 564 17.50 -6.07 29.75
N LEU A 565 17.84 -6.86 30.77
CA LEU A 565 16.89 -7.70 31.51
C LEU A 565 15.76 -6.87 32.12
N LYS A 566 16.08 -5.75 32.76
CA LYS A 566 15.08 -4.83 33.35
C LYS A 566 14.12 -4.31 32.29
N HIS A 567 14.63 -3.91 31.12
CA HIS A 567 13.78 -3.41 30.04
C HIS A 567 12.85 -4.50 29.46
N PHE A 568 13.34 -5.73 29.24
CA PHE A 568 12.46 -6.83 28.80
C PHE A 568 11.40 -7.19 29.85
N GLN A 569 11.77 -7.22 31.14
CA GLN A 569 10.83 -7.45 32.23
C GLN A 569 9.77 -6.34 32.31
N GLU A 570 10.16 -5.09 32.09
CA GLU A 570 9.23 -3.96 32.08
C GLU A 570 8.28 -4.00 30.89
N ALA A 571 8.76 -4.37 29.69
CA ALA A 571 7.91 -4.60 28.53
C ALA A 571 6.83 -5.66 28.81
N ILE A 572 7.21 -6.77 29.48
CA ILE A 572 6.29 -7.83 29.90
C ILE A 572 5.32 -7.33 30.99
N ARG A 573 5.81 -6.55 31.95
CA ARG A 573 4.98 -5.98 33.02
C ARG A 573 3.89 -5.06 32.46
N ILE A 574 4.24 -4.23 31.48
CA ILE A 574 3.30 -3.32 30.82
C ILE A 574 2.35 -4.09 29.89
N ASN A 575 2.87 -5.00 29.07
CA ASN A 575 2.07 -5.84 28.18
C ASN A 575 2.46 -7.33 28.31
N PRO A 576 1.71 -8.11 29.12
CA PRO A 576 1.91 -9.55 29.27
C PRO A 576 1.63 -10.39 28.02
N ARG A 577 1.18 -9.77 26.91
CA ARG A 577 0.96 -10.41 25.61
C ARG A 577 1.98 -9.96 24.55
N TYR A 578 3.13 -9.42 24.94
CA TYR A 578 4.19 -9.01 24.02
C TYR A 578 5.20 -10.15 23.80
N ALA A 579 5.01 -10.94 22.75
CA ALA A 579 5.74 -12.20 22.50
C ALA A 579 7.26 -11.98 22.35
N GLU A 580 7.67 -10.89 21.70
CA GLU A 580 9.08 -10.57 21.44
C GLU A 580 9.89 -10.40 22.72
N ALA A 581 9.32 -9.73 23.74
CA ALA A 581 10.01 -9.54 25.02
C ALA A 581 10.21 -10.88 25.77
N TYR A 582 9.22 -11.78 25.72
CA TYR A 582 9.36 -13.13 26.28
C TYR A 582 10.44 -13.94 25.55
N ASN A 583 10.46 -13.91 24.22
CA ASN A 583 11.51 -14.58 23.45
C ASN A 583 12.91 -14.01 23.77
N ASN A 584 13.05 -12.69 23.83
CA ASN A 584 14.32 -12.04 24.14
C ASN A 584 14.80 -12.34 25.57
N LEU A 585 13.88 -12.39 26.53
CA LEU A 585 14.16 -12.83 27.89
C LEU A 585 14.61 -14.31 27.92
N GLY A 586 13.98 -15.18 27.13
CA GLY A 586 14.39 -16.58 26.98
C GLY A 586 15.80 -16.72 26.41
N VAL A 587 16.15 -15.93 25.39
CA VAL A 587 17.52 -15.87 24.83
C VAL A 587 18.54 -15.45 25.90
N MET A 588 18.21 -14.46 26.72
CA MET A 588 19.06 -14.01 27.82
C MET A 588 19.25 -15.09 28.88
N ARG A 589 18.19 -15.79 29.29
CA ARG A 589 18.26 -16.91 30.24
C ARG A 589 19.07 -18.09 29.70
N ARG A 590 18.95 -18.39 28.41
CA ARG A 590 19.78 -19.39 27.73
C ARG A 590 21.26 -19.01 27.80
N GLY A 591 21.60 -17.75 27.55
CA GLY A 591 22.97 -17.25 27.69
C GLY A 591 23.54 -17.37 29.11
N GLN A 592 22.67 -17.35 30.13
CA GLN A 592 23.01 -17.61 31.53
C GLN A 592 23.02 -19.09 31.90
N ASN A 593 22.86 -20.00 30.92
CA ASN A 593 22.72 -21.45 31.11
C ASN A 593 21.51 -21.87 31.99
N ARG A 594 20.50 -21.01 32.12
CA ARG A 594 19.23 -21.29 32.84
C ARG A 594 18.22 -21.83 31.84
N LEU A 595 18.44 -23.06 31.37
CA LEU A 595 17.74 -23.62 30.21
C LEU A 595 16.24 -23.84 30.43
N ASP A 596 15.82 -24.22 31.64
CA ASP A 596 14.40 -24.45 31.94
C ASP A 596 13.60 -23.15 31.92
N GLU A 597 14.12 -22.10 32.56
CA GLU A 597 13.52 -20.76 32.49
C GLU A 597 13.55 -20.18 31.07
N ALA A 598 14.62 -20.43 30.32
CA ALA A 598 14.69 -20.03 28.92
C ALA A 598 13.58 -20.69 28.10
N PHE A 599 13.36 -21.99 28.31
CA PHE A 599 12.30 -22.74 27.65
C PHE A 599 10.92 -22.18 28.02
N GLU A 600 10.64 -21.95 29.31
CA GLU A 600 9.36 -21.37 29.76
C GLU A 600 9.08 -20.02 29.10
N MET A 601 10.07 -19.14 29.02
CA MET A 601 9.90 -17.82 28.40
C MET A 601 9.66 -17.91 26.90
N CYS A 602 10.43 -18.71 26.16
CA CYS A 602 10.19 -18.89 24.72
C CYS A 602 8.87 -19.63 24.43
N GLN A 603 8.47 -20.59 25.29
CA GLN A 603 7.18 -21.27 25.19
C GLN A 603 6.03 -20.28 25.36
N ARG A 604 6.15 -19.34 26.31
CA ARG A 604 5.15 -18.29 26.49
C ARG A 604 5.04 -17.38 25.26
N ALA A 605 6.16 -17.06 24.60
CA ALA A 605 6.14 -16.31 23.35
C ALA A 605 5.35 -17.04 22.25
N VAL A 606 5.52 -18.35 22.11
CA VAL A 606 4.77 -19.19 21.14
C VAL A 606 3.30 -19.34 21.51
N GLU A 607 2.95 -19.40 22.80
CA GLU A 607 1.54 -19.41 23.23
C GLU A 607 0.81 -18.11 22.88
N ILE A 608 1.53 -16.98 22.93
CA ILE A 608 1.00 -15.66 22.58
C ILE A 608 0.91 -15.50 21.06
N ASP A 609 1.98 -15.85 20.35
CA ASP A 609 2.05 -15.83 18.88
C ASP A 609 2.58 -17.17 18.35
N PRO A 610 1.67 -18.08 17.94
CA PRO A 610 2.03 -19.37 17.36
C PRO A 610 2.82 -19.27 16.05
N GLN A 611 2.74 -18.13 15.36
CA GLN A 611 3.43 -17.86 14.09
C GLN A 611 4.79 -17.17 14.31
N TYR A 612 5.28 -17.09 15.56
CA TYR A 612 6.57 -16.48 15.82
C TYR A 612 7.74 -17.46 15.56
N ALA A 613 8.17 -17.56 14.30
CA ALA A 613 9.19 -18.52 13.85
C ALA A 613 10.49 -18.49 14.67
N VAL A 614 10.96 -17.30 15.07
CA VAL A 614 12.20 -17.12 15.84
C VAL A 614 12.10 -17.73 17.24
N ALA A 615 10.92 -17.68 17.87
CA ALA A 615 10.70 -18.31 19.17
C ALA A 615 10.78 -19.84 19.08
N HIS A 616 10.17 -20.45 18.05
CA HIS A 616 10.31 -21.88 17.76
C HIS A 616 11.77 -22.29 17.54
N PHE A 617 12.53 -21.49 16.78
CA PHE A 617 13.96 -21.71 16.61
C PHE A 617 14.72 -21.67 17.95
N ASN A 618 14.43 -20.69 18.80
CA ASN A 618 15.09 -20.58 20.11
C ASN A 618 14.72 -21.73 21.04
N ILE A 619 13.48 -22.22 21.03
CA ILE A 619 13.07 -23.45 21.72
C ILE A 619 13.91 -24.63 21.21
N GLY A 620 14.05 -24.78 19.89
CA GLY A 620 14.86 -25.85 19.30
C GLY A 620 16.30 -25.83 19.80
N LEU A 621 16.93 -24.65 19.85
CA LEU A 621 18.27 -24.49 20.42
C LEU A 621 18.33 -24.88 21.91
N ILE A 622 17.35 -24.46 22.71
CA ILE A 622 17.29 -24.79 24.14
C ILE A 622 17.13 -26.31 24.34
N ARG A 623 16.24 -26.95 23.58
CA ARG A 623 16.01 -28.40 23.63
C ARG A 623 17.23 -29.20 23.21
N ALA A 624 17.98 -28.73 22.21
CA ALA A 624 19.24 -29.33 21.82
C ALA A 624 20.29 -29.26 22.95
N MET A 625 20.40 -28.11 23.64
CA MET A 625 21.30 -27.95 24.79
C MET A 625 20.89 -28.80 26.00
N GLN A 626 19.59 -29.07 26.18
CA GLN A 626 19.06 -29.98 27.20
C GLN A 626 19.27 -31.48 26.85
N GLY A 627 19.82 -31.80 25.67
CA GLY A 627 20.01 -33.19 25.23
C GLY A 627 18.74 -33.85 24.67
N ASN A 628 17.76 -33.08 24.21
CA ASN A 628 16.50 -33.55 23.62
C ASN A 628 16.47 -33.32 22.09
N PRO A 629 17.20 -34.10 21.27
CA PRO A 629 17.38 -33.84 19.84
C PRO A 629 16.09 -33.97 19.02
N GLU A 630 15.19 -34.89 19.39
CA GLU A 630 13.92 -35.07 18.66
C GLU A 630 12.98 -33.87 18.85
N SER A 631 12.86 -33.37 20.09
CA SER A 631 12.10 -32.14 20.37
C SER A 631 12.73 -30.93 19.68
N ALA A 632 14.06 -30.83 19.66
CA ALA A 632 14.76 -29.76 18.96
C ALA A 632 14.43 -29.74 17.46
N LYS A 633 14.48 -30.92 16.82
CA LYS A 633 14.14 -31.10 15.41
C LYS A 633 12.69 -30.71 15.11
N ALA A 634 11.74 -31.09 15.97
CA ALA A 634 10.35 -30.69 15.83
C ALA A 634 10.21 -29.15 15.83
N SER A 635 10.80 -28.47 16.81
CA SER A 635 10.74 -27.00 16.89
C SER A 635 11.46 -26.29 15.74
N PHE A 636 12.57 -26.82 15.23
CA PHE A 636 13.18 -26.31 14.00
C PHE A 636 12.27 -26.52 12.79
N GLY A 637 11.56 -27.65 12.73
CA GLY A 637 10.55 -27.92 11.72
C GLY A 637 9.39 -26.92 11.76
N ASP A 638 8.89 -26.58 12.96
CA ASP A 638 7.87 -25.54 13.14
C ASP A 638 8.36 -24.17 12.69
N CYS A 639 9.59 -23.80 13.05
CA CYS A 639 10.22 -22.57 12.56
C CYS A 639 10.25 -22.51 11.02
N LEU A 640 10.62 -23.61 10.35
CA LEU A 640 10.71 -23.67 8.89
C LEU A 640 9.35 -23.78 8.20
N ARG A 641 8.35 -24.37 8.86
CA ARG A 641 6.96 -24.34 8.38
C ARG A 641 6.43 -22.92 8.31
N ILE A 642 6.78 -22.09 9.29
CA ILE A 642 6.36 -20.69 9.39
C ILE A 642 7.22 -19.79 8.49
N ASN A 643 8.54 -19.94 8.55
CA ASN A 643 9.50 -19.21 7.72
C ASN A 643 10.44 -20.18 7.00
N PRO A 644 10.07 -20.64 5.78
CA PRO A 644 10.89 -21.56 5.00
C PRO A 644 12.26 -21.02 4.59
N LYS A 645 12.49 -19.70 4.71
CA LYS A 645 13.76 -19.05 4.35
C LYS A 645 14.65 -18.80 5.57
N TYR A 646 14.39 -19.45 6.71
CA TYR A 646 15.19 -19.26 7.93
C TYR A 646 16.46 -20.15 7.95
N GLY A 647 17.51 -19.69 7.26
CA GLY A 647 18.79 -20.40 7.11
C GLY A 647 19.42 -20.97 8.40
N PRO A 648 19.35 -20.28 9.57
CA PRO A 648 19.87 -20.81 10.82
C PRO A 648 19.20 -22.11 11.30
N ALA A 649 17.90 -22.30 11.06
CA ALA A 649 17.20 -23.53 11.45
C ALA A 649 17.71 -24.72 10.63
N TYR A 650 17.91 -24.55 9.32
CA TYR A 650 18.51 -25.57 8.47
C TYR A 650 19.92 -25.96 8.92
N HIS A 651 20.74 -24.99 9.34
CA HIS A 651 22.08 -25.29 9.89
C HIS A 651 22.00 -26.19 11.12
N GLN A 652 21.13 -25.86 12.07
CA GLN A 652 20.97 -26.65 13.29
C GLN A 652 20.38 -28.04 13.02
N MET A 653 19.43 -28.15 12.08
CA MET A 653 18.95 -29.46 11.63
C MET A 653 20.06 -30.29 10.98
N GLY A 654 20.94 -29.67 10.18
CA GLY A 654 22.11 -30.34 9.61
C GLY A 654 23.02 -30.94 10.68
N ILE A 655 23.27 -30.21 11.77
CA ILE A 655 24.06 -30.70 12.92
C ILE A 655 23.37 -31.91 13.57
N LEU A 656 22.05 -31.84 13.79
CA LEU A 656 21.30 -32.95 14.38
C LEU A 656 21.32 -34.20 13.49
N PHE A 657 21.11 -34.06 12.18
CA PHE A 657 21.18 -35.16 11.24
C PHE A 657 22.58 -35.77 11.14
N GLU A 658 23.62 -34.94 11.17
CA GLU A 658 25.01 -35.39 11.20
C GLU A 658 25.28 -36.25 12.44
N GLY A 659 24.83 -35.80 13.63
CA GLY A 659 24.94 -36.56 14.88
C GLY A 659 24.15 -37.88 14.91
N GLN A 660 23.08 -37.99 14.10
CA GLN A 660 22.30 -39.21 13.92
C GLN A 660 22.85 -40.14 12.82
N GLY A 661 23.97 -39.78 12.18
CA GLY A 661 24.54 -40.54 11.06
C GLY A 661 23.75 -40.42 9.74
N GLN A 662 22.76 -39.52 9.66
CA GLN A 662 21.95 -39.28 8.46
C GLN A 662 22.65 -38.29 7.53
N ILE A 663 23.85 -38.66 7.05
CA ILE A 663 24.77 -37.74 6.37
C ILE A 663 24.16 -37.11 5.10
N ARG A 664 23.43 -37.90 4.29
CA ARG A 664 22.78 -37.40 3.07
C ARG A 664 21.76 -36.29 3.38
N THR A 665 20.99 -36.47 4.46
CA THR A 665 20.01 -35.47 4.92
C THR A 665 20.71 -34.23 5.48
N ALA A 666 21.81 -34.41 6.23
CA ALA A 666 22.61 -33.31 6.76
C ALA A 666 23.21 -32.43 5.63
N VAL A 667 23.74 -33.05 4.57
CA VAL A 667 24.26 -32.35 3.39
C VAL A 667 23.19 -31.46 2.75
N ASN A 668 21.96 -31.98 2.58
CA ASN A 668 20.87 -31.20 2.02
C ASN A 668 20.49 -30.03 2.94
N ALA A 669 20.40 -30.26 4.25
CA ALA A 669 20.12 -29.19 5.22
C ALA A 669 21.19 -28.09 5.20
N TYR A 670 22.48 -28.44 5.13
CA TYR A 670 23.55 -27.44 5.00
C TYR A 670 23.47 -26.67 3.67
N ARG A 671 23.09 -27.31 2.57
CA ARG A 671 22.87 -26.62 1.29
C ARG A 671 21.72 -25.60 1.38
N GLU A 672 20.59 -25.99 1.97
CA GLU A 672 19.48 -25.05 2.18
C GLU A 672 19.88 -23.89 3.11
N SER A 673 20.63 -24.17 4.17
CA SER A 673 21.15 -23.12 5.06
C SER A 673 21.99 -22.08 4.31
N LEU A 674 22.83 -22.51 3.35
CA LEU A 674 23.67 -21.59 2.57
C LEU A 674 22.91 -20.85 1.47
N ARG A 675 21.72 -21.32 1.07
CA ARG A 675 20.83 -20.61 0.14
C ARG A 675 20.11 -19.44 0.81
N HIS A 676 19.94 -19.48 2.13
CA HIS A 676 19.11 -18.53 2.87
C HIS A 676 19.92 -17.72 3.88
N PRO A 677 20.04 -16.38 3.69
CA PRO A 677 20.73 -15.52 4.65
C PRO A 677 20.03 -15.47 6.03
N PRO A 678 20.77 -15.30 7.14
CA PRO A 678 22.22 -15.24 7.22
C PRO A 678 22.86 -16.62 7.04
N ALA A 679 23.76 -16.74 6.06
CA ALA A 679 24.45 -18.00 5.77
C ALA A 679 25.45 -18.33 6.88
N SER A 680 25.36 -19.54 7.43
CA SER A 680 26.25 -19.97 8.50
C SER A 680 27.62 -20.37 7.96
N ARG A 681 28.67 -19.69 8.45
CA ARG A 681 30.07 -20.06 8.15
C ARG A 681 30.37 -21.49 8.60
N ASP A 682 29.83 -21.90 9.74
CA ASP A 682 30.00 -23.27 10.24
C ASP A 682 29.27 -24.28 9.34
N ALA A 683 28.08 -23.97 8.82
CA ALA A 683 27.42 -24.83 7.83
C ALA A 683 28.27 -25.02 6.58
N SER A 684 28.92 -23.96 6.09
CA SER A 684 29.85 -24.02 4.96
C SER A 684 31.04 -24.92 5.24
N ARG A 685 31.67 -24.77 6.41
CA ARG A 685 32.78 -25.62 6.86
C ARG A 685 32.37 -27.08 6.99
N ARG A 686 31.25 -27.37 7.66
CA ARG A 686 30.75 -28.75 7.85
C ARG A 686 30.40 -29.43 6.54
N LEU A 687 29.72 -28.72 5.64
CA LEU A 687 29.44 -29.23 4.31
C LEU A 687 30.72 -29.50 3.53
N ALA A 688 31.69 -28.57 3.56
CA ALA A 688 32.99 -28.77 2.91
C ALA A 688 33.74 -29.99 3.46
N TRP A 689 33.70 -30.21 4.78
CA TRP A 689 34.30 -31.37 5.42
C TRP A 689 33.68 -32.67 4.88
N ILE A 690 32.35 -32.81 4.94
CA ILE A 690 31.65 -34.00 4.44
C ILE A 690 31.97 -34.24 2.96
N LEU A 691 31.87 -33.21 2.12
CA LEU A 691 32.17 -33.32 0.68
C LEU A 691 33.64 -33.66 0.38
N ALA A 692 34.57 -33.43 1.31
CA ALA A 692 35.97 -33.76 1.13
C ALA A 692 36.34 -35.16 1.68
N THR A 693 35.70 -35.59 2.77
CA THR A 693 36.18 -36.74 3.56
C THR A 693 35.25 -37.94 3.61
N ASP A 694 33.98 -37.82 3.21
CA ASP A 694 33.02 -38.92 3.39
C ASP A 694 33.46 -40.20 2.69
N SER A 695 33.20 -41.34 3.32
CA SER A 695 33.42 -42.68 2.75
C SER A 695 32.65 -42.94 1.44
N ASP A 696 31.52 -42.26 1.24
CA ASP A 696 30.65 -42.40 0.07
C ASP A 696 31.13 -41.51 -1.09
N ASP A 697 31.68 -42.16 -2.11
CA ASP A 697 32.19 -41.51 -3.33
C ASP A 697 31.15 -40.65 -4.05
N GLN A 698 29.86 -40.98 -3.93
CA GLN A 698 28.80 -40.20 -4.56
C GLN A 698 28.53 -38.87 -3.85
N LEU A 699 28.88 -38.78 -2.56
CA LEU A 699 28.77 -37.55 -1.80
C LEU A 699 30.00 -36.66 -1.95
N ARG A 700 31.19 -37.25 -2.17
CA ARG A 700 32.41 -36.46 -2.27
C ARG A 700 32.44 -35.56 -3.50
N ASN A 701 32.90 -34.33 -3.29
CA ASN A 701 33.12 -33.35 -4.34
C ASN A 701 34.18 -32.33 -3.87
N GLY A 702 35.46 -32.64 -4.11
CA GLY A 702 36.58 -31.81 -3.67
C GLY A 702 36.55 -30.38 -4.21
N ALA A 703 36.10 -30.17 -5.45
CA ALA A 703 36.02 -28.85 -6.07
C ALA A 703 35.00 -27.94 -5.38
N VAL A 704 33.82 -28.48 -5.05
CA VAL A 704 32.78 -27.75 -4.29
C VAL A 704 33.23 -27.54 -2.85
N ALA A 705 33.80 -28.55 -2.20
CA ALA A 705 34.34 -28.44 -0.85
C ALA A 705 35.38 -27.31 -0.74
N LEU A 706 36.33 -27.26 -1.68
CA LEU A 706 37.39 -26.25 -1.71
C LEU A 706 36.82 -24.84 -1.90
N ARG A 707 35.84 -24.68 -2.79
CA ARG A 707 35.16 -23.40 -3.02
C ARG A 707 34.45 -22.90 -1.76
N LEU A 708 33.72 -23.79 -1.08
CA LEU A 708 32.97 -23.46 0.14
C LEU A 708 33.89 -22.98 1.25
N ILE A 709 34.94 -23.76 1.58
CA ILE A 709 35.86 -23.42 2.67
C ILE A 709 36.69 -22.16 2.34
N GLN A 710 37.11 -21.97 1.08
CA GLN A 710 37.77 -20.72 0.67
C GLN A 710 36.86 -19.51 0.81
N GLY A 711 35.57 -19.65 0.48
CA GLY A 711 34.56 -18.62 0.70
C GLY A 711 34.44 -18.25 2.19
N ALA A 712 34.36 -19.24 3.07
CA ALA A 712 34.30 -19.02 4.52
C ALA A 712 35.57 -18.38 5.10
N LEU A 713 36.74 -18.71 4.54
CA LEU A 713 38.03 -18.14 4.95
C LEU A 713 38.21 -16.68 4.53
N LYS A 714 37.70 -16.27 3.35
CA LYS A 714 37.82 -14.88 2.87
C LYS A 714 37.21 -13.84 3.83
N VAL A 715 36.20 -14.23 4.58
CA VAL A 715 35.48 -13.38 5.54
C VAL A 715 35.91 -13.61 6.99
N THR A 716 37.03 -14.32 7.20
CA THR A 716 37.56 -14.66 8.52
C THR A 716 38.98 -14.09 8.67
N SER A 717 39.17 -13.20 9.65
CA SER A 717 40.47 -12.58 9.92
C SER A 717 41.48 -13.52 10.58
N ASP A 718 41.00 -14.51 11.35
CA ASP A 718 41.86 -15.48 12.03
C ASP A 718 41.23 -16.90 11.97
N PRO A 719 41.68 -17.78 11.05
CA PRO A 719 41.06 -19.08 10.86
C PRO A 719 41.44 -20.08 11.95
N ASP A 720 40.46 -20.78 12.52
CA ASP A 720 40.72 -21.80 13.53
C ASP A 720 41.29 -23.09 12.93
N ALA A 721 41.74 -24.00 13.80
CA ALA A 721 42.30 -25.28 13.39
C ALA A 721 41.31 -26.14 12.59
N LEU A 722 40.00 -26.06 12.87
CA LEU A 722 38.97 -26.84 12.17
C LEU A 722 38.78 -26.38 10.74
N MET A 723 38.80 -25.06 10.50
CA MET A 723 38.72 -24.49 9.15
C MET A 723 39.95 -24.86 8.32
N LEU A 724 41.15 -24.77 8.90
CA LEU A 724 42.39 -25.14 8.23
C LEU A 724 42.48 -26.65 7.95
N THR A 725 42.01 -27.49 8.88
CA THR A 725 41.90 -28.94 8.68
C THR A 725 40.92 -29.27 7.56
N THR A 726 39.80 -28.56 7.50
CA THR A 726 38.80 -28.71 6.42
C THR A 726 39.37 -28.26 5.07
N LEU A 727 40.13 -27.16 5.04
CA LEU A 727 40.83 -26.69 3.84
C LEU A 727 41.84 -27.74 3.35
N ALA A 728 42.63 -28.32 4.26
CA ALA A 728 43.59 -29.37 3.93
C ALA A 728 42.90 -30.60 3.32
N ALA A 729 41.78 -31.04 3.91
CA ALA A 729 40.99 -32.15 3.37
C ALA A 729 40.46 -31.86 1.96
N ALA A 730 39.92 -30.66 1.73
CA ALA A 730 39.42 -30.27 0.41
C ALA A 730 40.53 -30.15 -0.66
N GLN A 731 41.70 -29.62 -0.28
CA GLN A 731 42.87 -29.55 -1.16
C GLN A 731 43.39 -30.94 -1.53
N ALA A 732 43.44 -31.86 -0.57
CA ALA A 732 43.84 -33.25 -0.83
C ALA A 732 42.85 -33.95 -1.76
N GLU A 733 41.54 -33.72 -1.61
CA GLU A 733 40.52 -34.33 -2.48
C GLU A 733 40.60 -33.87 -3.94
N VAL A 734 41.12 -32.66 -4.20
CA VAL A 734 41.40 -32.21 -5.57
C VAL A 734 42.81 -32.57 -6.05
N GLY A 735 43.58 -33.33 -5.26
CA GLY A 735 44.93 -33.79 -5.59
C GLY A 735 46.07 -32.81 -5.28
N ASP A 736 45.81 -31.67 -4.63
CA ASP A 736 46.83 -30.69 -4.24
C ASP A 736 47.42 -31.02 -2.85
N TYR A 737 48.13 -32.14 -2.78
CA TYR A 737 48.72 -32.64 -1.52
C TYR A 737 49.74 -31.66 -0.92
N ARG A 738 50.47 -30.91 -1.75
CA ARG A 738 51.45 -29.93 -1.29
C ARG A 738 50.79 -28.83 -0.47
N ARG A 739 49.70 -28.24 -0.98
CA ARG A 739 48.96 -27.22 -0.21
C ARG A 739 48.21 -27.83 0.96
N ALA A 740 47.68 -29.06 0.80
CA ALA A 740 47.00 -29.76 1.88
C ALA A 740 47.92 -29.96 3.10
N THR A 741 49.15 -30.41 2.89
CA THR A 741 50.17 -30.56 3.95
C THR A 741 50.44 -29.23 4.65
N ALA A 742 50.65 -28.14 3.89
CA ALA A 742 50.91 -26.82 4.46
C ALA A 742 49.74 -26.29 5.30
N SER A 743 48.50 -26.43 4.81
CA SER A 743 47.29 -26.02 5.56
C SER A 743 47.12 -26.83 6.85
N LEU A 744 47.45 -28.13 6.83
CA LEU A 744 47.34 -29.00 7.99
C LEU A 744 48.45 -28.75 9.04
N GLU A 745 49.66 -28.42 8.61
CA GLU A 745 50.73 -27.97 9.51
C GLU A 745 50.36 -26.68 10.24
N GLN A 746 49.71 -25.73 9.55
CA GLN A 746 49.15 -24.54 10.19
C GLN A 746 48.02 -24.88 11.18
N ALA A 747 47.17 -25.86 10.88
CA ALA A 747 46.15 -26.33 11.81
C ALA A 747 46.77 -26.89 13.09
N ILE A 748 47.82 -27.72 12.99
CA ILE A 748 48.52 -28.33 14.13
C ILE A 748 49.12 -27.27 15.07
N GLN A 749 49.66 -26.18 14.52
CA GLN A 749 50.21 -25.06 15.30
C GLN A 749 49.15 -24.35 16.15
N ARG A 750 47.87 -24.42 15.75
CA ARG A 750 46.74 -23.75 16.42
C ARG A 750 46.00 -24.64 17.42
N VAL A 751 46.38 -25.91 17.55
CA VAL A 751 45.78 -26.85 18.49
C VAL A 751 46.64 -26.97 19.75
N ALA A 752 46.01 -26.74 20.91
CA ALA A 752 46.63 -26.93 22.23
C ALA A 752 46.36 -28.33 22.84
N ASN A 753 45.33 -29.03 22.37
CA ASN A 753 44.96 -30.36 22.85
C ASN A 753 45.87 -31.45 22.24
N SER A 754 46.52 -32.26 23.09
CA SER A 754 47.43 -33.34 22.68
C SER A 754 46.75 -34.45 21.86
N GLU A 755 45.50 -34.78 22.16
CA GLU A 755 44.72 -35.81 21.44
C GLU A 755 44.37 -35.33 20.02
N GLN A 756 43.87 -34.10 19.91
CA GLN A 756 43.58 -33.48 18.62
C GLN A 756 44.86 -33.32 17.78
N ARG A 757 45.98 -32.92 18.40
CA ARG A 757 47.28 -32.84 17.72
C ARG A 757 47.70 -34.19 17.14
N THR A 758 47.59 -35.26 17.93
CA THR A 758 47.89 -36.63 17.49
C THR A 758 47.06 -37.02 16.27
N GLN A 759 45.76 -36.70 16.28
CA GLN A 759 44.87 -36.99 15.16
C GLN A 759 45.27 -36.21 13.88
N LEU A 760 45.64 -34.94 14.01
CA LEU A 760 46.10 -34.14 12.88
C LEU A 760 47.45 -34.62 12.33
N GLU A 761 48.35 -35.11 13.18
CA GLU A 761 49.62 -35.73 12.75
C GLU A 761 49.40 -37.02 11.95
N ILE A 762 48.39 -37.82 12.32
CA ILE A 762 47.96 -38.99 11.54
C ILE A 762 47.50 -38.55 10.14
N TYR A 763 46.66 -37.51 10.06
CA TYR A 763 46.24 -36.95 8.77
C TYR A 763 47.44 -36.40 7.97
N LEU A 764 48.40 -35.76 8.64
CA LEU A 764 49.58 -35.19 7.99
C LEU A 764 50.45 -36.27 7.33
N ASN A 765 50.66 -37.39 8.02
CA ASN A 765 51.39 -38.52 7.45
C ASN A 765 50.67 -39.11 6.23
N ARG A 766 49.33 -39.23 6.28
CA ARG A 766 48.55 -39.68 5.12
C ARG A 766 48.70 -38.74 3.92
N LEU A 767 48.65 -37.43 4.15
CA LEU A 767 48.83 -36.44 3.08
C LEU A 767 50.24 -36.50 2.46
N ARG A 768 51.28 -36.72 3.27
CA ARG A 768 52.67 -36.91 2.82
C ARG A 768 52.84 -38.17 1.96
N ASP A 769 52.06 -39.21 2.24
CA ASP A 769 51.98 -40.43 1.43
C ASP A 769 51.12 -40.27 0.17
N GLY A 770 50.63 -39.06 -0.14
CA GLY A 770 49.77 -38.80 -1.29
C GLY A 770 48.36 -39.39 -1.15
N LYS A 771 47.87 -39.58 0.09
CA LYS A 771 46.54 -40.13 0.37
C LYS A 771 45.62 -39.07 0.99
N SER A 772 44.41 -38.96 0.46
CA SER A 772 43.39 -38.06 1.01
C SER A 772 42.94 -38.44 2.43
N ILE A 773 42.43 -37.42 3.14
CA ILE A 773 41.76 -37.59 4.43
C ILE A 773 40.39 -38.23 4.20
N ARG A 774 40.07 -39.23 5.02
CA ARG A 774 38.76 -39.90 5.00
C ARG A 774 38.23 -39.99 6.42
N SER A 775 36.96 -39.64 6.61
CA SER A 775 36.28 -39.85 7.88
C SER A 775 35.93 -41.33 8.01
N GLN A 776 36.26 -41.93 9.15
CA GLN A 776 35.72 -43.25 9.52
C GLN A 776 34.29 -43.05 10.03
N ARG A 777 33.37 -43.95 9.66
CA ARG A 777 31.97 -43.90 10.11
C ARG A 777 31.85 -44.26 11.58
#